data_AF-A0A7M2YW76-F1
#
_entry.id   AF-A0A7M2YW76-F1
#
_cell.length_a   1.000
_cell.length_b   1.000
_cell.length_c   1.000
_cell.angle_alpha   90.00
_cell.angle_beta   90.00
_cell.angle_gamma   90.00
#
_symmetry.space_group_name_H-M   'P 1'
#
loop_
_entity.id
_entity.type
_entity.pdbx_description
1 polymer ?
#
loop_
_entity_poly.entity_id
_entity_poly.type
_entity_poly.pdbx_seq_one_letter_code
_entity_poly.pdbx_strand_id
1 'polypeptide(L)'
;MEPKLLWQPSEERVEAATITRYARWLEQRHGLVLPDYHALWRWSVDDLEGFWGSIWEFFDVRASSPYARVLGSRAMPGATWFPGARLNYAEHIFRDRDPSAVALRHASELRPLGEVTWAELRAETARLAAALRALGVERGDRVAAYLPNIPETVSAFLACASIGAVWSSCAPEFGARSVIDRFAQIEPKVLLAVDGYRYGGRDFDRRETIAQLRAQIPSLQATVVLGYLDPTADRGGLPGAVRWSDLPAPHGAALAFEQVPFDHPLWVLYSSGTTGLPKAIVHGHGGILLESLKKMHLHVDLHAGDRLFWFTTTGWMMWNFLVGGLLTDASIVLYDGSPAAPDLGTLWDLAEAAGISCFGTSAGYVAACMGAGVEPSRGRDLSALTSVGSTGSPLAPEGFDWVYEHVGADTWLFSTSGGTDVCTAFVGGVPTLPVYRGELQARALGAKVEAWDAEGRAHVGRTGELVITEPMPSMPLFFWNDPDGRRYRESYFEMYPGVWRHGDWIEITARGSAIISGRSDATINRGGVRIGTSEIYRAVLALADVVDALVVDVDRPGTQGLIRLFVVLRPGRELDDELRAAIRARIRDDCSPRHVPDEIDRIDEVPRTLSGKVLEVPVKRILAGAAPNEVASRDSLANPAALDHFVRLRDRSTAAGGQAATSGLTEPGSAEIRARVEALESEERALSARRRRLHDRIDFLRGSGGGDEQTLSRLARLEGEEREVSDSRRALHAEIDALRAELERYAAG
;
A
#
# COMPACT_ATOMS: atom_id res chain seq x y z
N MET A 1 15.87 -17.28 22.37
CA MET A 1 14.72 -17.82 23.11
C MET A 1 13.79 -18.48 22.12
N GLU A 2 13.23 -19.64 22.44
CA GLU A 2 12.15 -20.22 21.63
C GLU A 2 10.91 -19.32 21.68
N PRO A 3 10.18 -19.13 20.58
CA PRO A 3 9.00 -18.27 20.57
C PRO A 3 7.86 -18.90 21.38
N LYS A 4 7.16 -18.07 22.17
CA LYS A 4 5.99 -18.50 22.97
C LYS A 4 4.85 -18.91 22.03
N LEU A 5 4.41 -20.16 22.11
CA LEU A 5 3.16 -20.62 21.50
C LEU A 5 1.99 -19.95 22.24
N LEU A 6 1.09 -19.31 21.51
CA LEU A 6 -0.06 -18.60 22.09
C LEU A 6 -1.38 -19.33 21.87
N TRP A 7 -1.54 -19.97 20.71
CA TRP A 7 -2.77 -20.67 20.34
C TRP A 7 -2.48 -21.81 19.37
N GLN A 8 -3.29 -22.85 19.48
CA GLN A 8 -3.24 -24.04 18.64
C GLN A 8 -4.69 -24.33 18.19
N PRO A 9 -4.95 -24.48 16.88
CA PRO A 9 -6.28 -24.87 16.42
C PRO A 9 -6.67 -26.24 16.97
N SER A 10 -7.93 -26.37 17.38
CA SER A 10 -8.51 -27.67 17.72
C SER A 10 -8.58 -28.59 16.50
N GLU A 11 -8.63 -29.90 16.73
CA GLU A 11 -8.82 -30.88 15.64
C GLU A 11 -10.11 -30.61 14.87
N GLU A 12 -11.19 -30.22 15.55
CA GLU A 12 -12.46 -29.84 14.92
C GLU A 12 -12.31 -28.63 13.99
N ARG A 13 -11.57 -27.60 14.39
CA ARG A 13 -11.30 -26.43 13.54
C ARG A 13 -10.44 -26.82 12.34
N VAL A 14 -9.41 -27.65 12.54
CA VAL A 14 -8.58 -28.16 11.43
C VAL A 14 -9.43 -28.95 10.45
N GLU A 15 -10.30 -29.82 10.94
CA GLU A 15 -11.18 -30.67 10.14
C GLU A 15 -12.21 -29.87 9.32
N ALA A 16 -12.78 -28.82 9.93
CA ALA A 16 -13.77 -27.96 9.29
C ALA A 16 -13.16 -26.98 8.26
N ALA A 17 -11.87 -26.68 8.36
CA ALA A 17 -11.21 -25.70 7.51
C ALA A 17 -11.29 -26.07 6.02
N THR A 18 -11.59 -25.09 5.17
CA THR A 18 -11.69 -25.29 3.72
C THR A 18 -10.36 -25.72 3.11
N ILE A 19 -9.23 -25.31 3.68
CA ILE A 19 -7.90 -25.75 3.23
C ILE A 19 -7.67 -27.26 3.45
N THR A 20 -8.24 -27.84 4.51
CA THR A 20 -8.22 -29.29 4.76
C THR A 20 -9.09 -30.03 3.75
N ARG A 21 -10.28 -29.49 3.45
CA ARG A 21 -11.16 -30.00 2.37
C ARG A 21 -10.47 -29.95 1.01
N TYR A 22 -9.76 -28.86 0.72
CA TYR A 22 -8.99 -28.69 -0.51
C TYR A 22 -7.85 -29.70 -0.63
N ALA A 23 -7.07 -29.93 0.43
CA ALA A 23 -6.00 -30.93 0.43
C ALA A 23 -6.52 -32.36 0.15
N ARG A 24 -7.66 -32.75 0.75
CA ARG A 24 -8.31 -34.04 0.48
C ARG A 24 -8.85 -34.13 -0.94
N TRP A 25 -9.41 -33.04 -1.45
CA TRP A 25 -9.87 -32.99 -2.83
C TRP A 25 -8.69 -33.17 -3.81
N LEU A 26 -7.52 -32.55 -3.54
CA LEU A 26 -6.31 -32.75 -4.33
C LEU A 26 -5.85 -34.21 -4.31
N GLU A 27 -5.89 -34.87 -3.15
CA GLU A 27 -5.56 -36.29 -3.03
C GLU A 27 -6.52 -37.15 -3.87
N GLN A 28 -7.83 -36.94 -3.73
CA GLN A 28 -8.85 -37.73 -4.43
C GLN A 28 -8.84 -37.48 -5.95
N ARG A 29 -8.65 -36.24 -6.37
CA ARG A 29 -8.81 -35.81 -7.77
C ARG A 29 -7.51 -35.92 -8.57
N HIS A 30 -6.37 -35.66 -7.93
CA HIS A 30 -5.06 -35.58 -8.57
C HIS A 30 -4.03 -36.56 -8.00
N GLY A 31 -4.37 -37.36 -6.99
CA GLY A 31 -3.45 -38.32 -6.36
C GLY A 31 -2.33 -37.65 -5.54
N LEU A 32 -2.49 -36.37 -5.18
CA LEU A 32 -1.49 -35.59 -4.45
C LEU A 32 -1.63 -35.79 -2.94
N VAL A 33 -0.76 -36.60 -2.35
CA VAL A 33 -0.69 -36.79 -0.89
C VAL A 33 0.20 -35.72 -0.28
N LEU A 34 -0.41 -34.72 0.36
CA LEU A 34 0.26 -33.57 0.95
C LEU A 34 0.00 -33.57 2.46
N PRO A 35 0.94 -34.08 3.28
CA PRO A 35 0.67 -34.43 4.68
C PRO A 35 0.47 -33.24 5.62
N ASP A 36 0.92 -32.05 5.23
CA ASP A 36 0.80 -30.83 6.03
C ASP A 36 0.74 -29.59 5.13
N TYR A 37 0.48 -28.44 5.76
CA TYR A 37 0.42 -27.15 5.07
C TYR A 37 1.75 -26.81 4.36
N HIS A 38 2.90 -27.17 4.90
CA HIS A 38 4.19 -26.85 4.28
C HIS A 38 4.47 -27.70 3.04
N ALA A 39 3.99 -28.94 2.99
CA ALA A 39 3.98 -29.75 1.78
C ALA A 39 3.03 -29.16 0.73
N LEU A 40 1.83 -28.74 1.14
CA LEU A 40 0.88 -28.06 0.25
C LEU A 40 1.44 -26.74 -0.31
N TRP A 41 2.08 -25.93 0.54
CA TRP A 41 2.74 -24.69 0.12
C TRP A 41 3.89 -24.97 -0.85
N ARG A 42 4.79 -25.92 -0.55
CA ARG A 42 5.90 -26.27 -1.45
C ARG A 42 5.40 -26.68 -2.83
N TRP A 43 4.42 -27.59 -2.89
CA TRP A 43 3.80 -27.97 -4.15
C TRP A 43 3.19 -26.76 -4.87
N SER A 44 2.49 -25.87 -4.15
CA SER A 44 1.83 -24.71 -4.74
C SER A 44 2.78 -23.71 -5.42
N VAL A 45 4.06 -23.71 -5.06
CA VAL A 45 5.08 -22.80 -5.61
C VAL A 45 6.05 -23.48 -6.57
N ASP A 46 6.17 -24.81 -6.49
CA ASP A 46 7.00 -25.60 -7.40
C ASP A 46 6.23 -25.99 -8.69
N ASP A 47 4.94 -26.32 -8.55
CA ASP A 47 4.02 -26.61 -9.66
C ASP A 47 2.92 -25.54 -9.77
N LEU A 48 3.29 -24.37 -10.30
CA LEU A 48 2.38 -23.23 -10.45
C LEU A 48 1.19 -23.53 -11.37
N GLU A 49 1.42 -24.24 -12.49
CA GLU A 49 0.33 -24.57 -13.42
C GLU A 49 -0.65 -25.56 -12.78
N GLY A 50 -0.15 -26.58 -12.09
CA GLY A 50 -0.98 -27.51 -11.32
C GLY A 50 -1.78 -26.81 -10.23
N PHE A 51 -1.14 -25.96 -9.42
CA PHE A 51 -1.80 -25.25 -8.33
C PHE A 51 -2.86 -24.24 -8.79
N TRP A 52 -2.53 -23.34 -9.72
CA TRP A 52 -3.51 -22.35 -10.16
C TRP A 52 -4.62 -22.98 -11.02
N GLY A 53 -4.31 -24.04 -11.77
CA GLY A 53 -5.32 -24.85 -12.44
C GLY A 53 -6.25 -25.56 -11.46
N SER A 54 -5.74 -26.05 -10.33
CA SER A 54 -6.57 -26.71 -9.32
C SER A 54 -7.40 -25.73 -8.49
N ILE A 55 -6.94 -24.50 -8.26
CA ILE A 55 -7.77 -23.42 -7.69
C ILE A 55 -8.93 -23.09 -8.64
N TRP A 56 -8.66 -23.01 -9.94
CA TRP A 56 -9.71 -22.83 -10.96
C TRP A 56 -10.75 -23.95 -10.90
N GLU A 57 -10.32 -25.22 -10.83
CA GLU A 57 -11.22 -26.38 -10.78
C GLU A 57 -12.00 -26.48 -9.47
N PHE A 58 -11.32 -26.36 -8.33
CA PHE A 58 -11.92 -26.53 -7.00
C PHE A 58 -13.04 -25.52 -6.71
N PHE A 59 -12.91 -24.29 -7.20
CA PHE A 59 -13.92 -23.23 -7.03
C PHE A 59 -14.88 -23.10 -8.22
N ASP A 60 -14.86 -24.05 -9.17
CA ASP A 60 -15.70 -24.06 -10.38
C ASP A 60 -15.62 -22.74 -11.15
N VAL A 61 -14.43 -22.19 -11.43
CA VAL A 61 -14.32 -20.89 -12.11
C VAL A 61 -14.93 -21.00 -13.52
N ARG A 62 -15.97 -20.20 -13.78
CA ARG A 62 -16.74 -20.23 -15.03
C ARG A 62 -16.19 -19.21 -16.01
N ALA A 63 -15.87 -19.67 -17.21
CA ALA A 63 -15.44 -18.81 -18.31
C ALA A 63 -16.28 -19.10 -19.55
N SER A 64 -16.69 -18.05 -20.26
CA SER A 64 -17.42 -18.14 -21.54
C SER A 64 -16.54 -18.64 -22.68
N SER A 65 -15.22 -18.53 -22.54
CA SER A 65 -14.22 -19.12 -23.42
C SER A 65 -13.18 -19.85 -22.57
N PRO A 66 -12.76 -21.07 -22.95
CA PRO A 66 -11.74 -21.80 -22.20
C PRO A 66 -10.36 -21.12 -22.34
N TYR A 67 -9.49 -21.32 -21.35
CA TYR A 67 -8.06 -21.00 -21.49
C TYR A 67 -7.34 -22.10 -22.29
N ALA A 68 -6.28 -21.71 -23.01
CA ALA A 68 -5.43 -22.65 -23.74
C ALA A 68 -4.44 -23.40 -22.81
N ARG A 69 -3.96 -22.72 -21.77
CA ARG A 69 -3.09 -23.26 -20.71
C ARG A 69 -3.14 -22.35 -19.48
N VAL A 70 -2.63 -22.81 -18.34
CA VAL A 70 -2.63 -22.03 -17.08
C VAL A 70 -1.61 -20.89 -17.14
N LEU A 71 -0.38 -21.16 -17.57
CA LEU A 71 0.68 -20.16 -17.64
C LEU A 71 1.29 -20.10 -19.05
N GLY A 72 1.05 -18.99 -19.76
CA GLY A 72 1.64 -18.73 -21.07
C GLY A 72 3.11 -18.30 -20.97
N SER A 73 3.39 -17.34 -20.10
CA SER A 73 4.74 -16.86 -19.79
C SER A 73 4.93 -16.82 -18.29
N ARG A 74 6.07 -17.34 -17.81
CA ARG A 74 6.47 -17.33 -16.40
C ARG A 74 7.36 -16.11 -16.05
N ALA A 75 7.77 -15.32 -17.04
CA ALA A 75 8.69 -14.20 -16.83
C ALA A 75 8.05 -13.10 -15.96
N MET A 76 8.86 -12.47 -15.11
CA MET A 76 8.42 -11.32 -14.30
C MET A 76 9.29 -10.07 -14.59
N PRO A 77 8.66 -8.89 -14.78
CA PRO A 77 7.22 -8.68 -14.99
C PRO A 77 6.75 -9.26 -16.34
N GLY A 78 5.43 -9.37 -16.54
CA GLY A 78 4.83 -9.79 -17.82
C GLY A 78 4.40 -11.25 -17.89
N ALA A 79 4.18 -11.91 -16.75
CA ALA A 79 3.62 -13.24 -16.71
C ALA A 79 2.22 -13.24 -17.35
N THR A 80 1.91 -14.27 -18.14
CA THR A 80 0.63 -14.36 -18.86
C THR A 80 -0.18 -15.52 -18.31
N TRP A 81 -1.24 -15.23 -17.59
CA TRP A 81 -2.09 -16.22 -16.93
C TRP A 81 -3.35 -16.51 -17.74
N PHE A 82 -3.70 -17.79 -17.86
CA PHE A 82 -4.92 -18.30 -18.51
C PHE A 82 -5.24 -17.67 -19.89
N PRO A 83 -4.27 -17.59 -20.83
CA PRO A 83 -4.51 -16.99 -22.14
C PRO A 83 -5.68 -17.69 -22.85
N GLY A 84 -6.59 -16.89 -23.39
CA GLY A 84 -7.81 -17.35 -24.07
C GLY A 84 -9.06 -17.39 -23.19
N ALA A 85 -8.91 -17.44 -21.85
CA ALA A 85 -10.06 -17.38 -20.97
C ALA A 85 -10.78 -16.03 -21.06
N ARG A 86 -12.12 -16.09 -21.02
CA ARG A 86 -12.98 -14.92 -20.87
C ARG A 86 -13.95 -15.11 -19.73
N LEU A 87 -13.97 -14.20 -18.78
CA LEU A 87 -14.76 -14.29 -17.54
C LEU A 87 -15.19 -12.91 -17.07
N ASN A 88 -15.97 -12.86 -15.98
CA ASN A 88 -16.29 -11.61 -15.29
C ASN A 88 -16.21 -11.79 -13.76
N TYR A 89 -15.54 -10.87 -13.06
CA TYR A 89 -15.37 -10.91 -11.60
C TYR A 89 -16.72 -10.76 -10.87
N ALA A 90 -17.56 -9.81 -11.30
CA ALA A 90 -18.86 -9.57 -10.68
C ALA A 90 -19.83 -10.75 -10.89
N GLU A 91 -19.74 -11.45 -12.03
CA GLU A 91 -20.54 -12.66 -12.29
C GLU A 91 -20.33 -13.73 -11.22
N HIS A 92 -19.08 -13.94 -10.81
CA HIS A 92 -18.73 -14.92 -9.77
C HIS A 92 -19.24 -14.52 -8.39
N ILE A 93 -19.26 -13.22 -8.06
CA ILE A 93 -19.85 -12.70 -6.82
C ILE A 93 -21.35 -13.00 -6.77
N PHE A 94 -22.06 -12.79 -7.88
CA PHE A 94 -23.51 -12.96 -7.96
C PHE A 94 -23.95 -14.40 -8.27
N ARG A 95 -23.03 -15.35 -8.41
CA ARG A 95 -23.33 -16.72 -8.77
C ARG A 95 -24.03 -17.47 -7.63
N ASP A 96 -25.11 -18.17 -7.96
CA ASP A 96 -25.79 -19.14 -7.10
C ASP A 96 -26.14 -18.60 -5.69
N ARG A 97 -26.46 -17.30 -5.60
CA ARG A 97 -26.82 -16.61 -4.34
C ARG A 97 -28.30 -16.73 -4.02
N ASP A 98 -28.61 -17.03 -2.76
CA ASP A 98 -29.95 -16.88 -2.21
C ASP A 98 -30.33 -15.40 -2.19
N PRO A 99 -31.36 -14.97 -2.96
CA PRO A 99 -31.78 -13.57 -3.02
C PRO A 99 -32.19 -12.98 -1.66
N SER A 100 -32.65 -13.81 -0.72
CA SER A 100 -33.11 -13.37 0.60
C SER A 100 -32.00 -13.26 1.64
N ALA A 101 -30.84 -13.88 1.39
CA ALA A 101 -29.72 -13.84 2.31
C ALA A 101 -29.07 -12.45 2.33
N VAL A 102 -28.54 -12.06 3.49
CA VAL A 102 -27.85 -10.79 3.69
C VAL A 102 -26.47 -10.84 3.03
N ALA A 103 -26.22 -9.94 2.09
CA ALA A 103 -24.92 -9.76 1.46
C ALA A 103 -24.06 -8.78 2.26
N LEU A 104 -24.65 -7.64 2.64
CA LEU A 104 -23.96 -6.55 3.32
C LEU A 104 -24.68 -6.21 4.62
N ARG A 105 -23.91 -5.98 5.68
CA ARG A 105 -24.32 -5.17 6.83
C ARG A 105 -23.58 -3.86 6.77
N HIS A 106 -24.20 -2.76 7.17
CA HIS A 106 -23.52 -1.47 7.12
C HIS A 106 -23.94 -0.57 8.27
N ALA A 107 -23.00 0.20 8.80
CA ALA A 107 -23.27 1.27 9.76
C ALA A 107 -22.37 2.48 9.46
N SER A 108 -22.80 3.66 9.88
CA SER A 108 -21.96 4.85 9.85
C SER A 108 -22.30 5.79 10.98
N GLU A 109 -21.54 6.88 11.14
CA GLU A 109 -21.93 7.96 12.06
C GLU A 109 -23.19 8.73 11.61
N LEU A 110 -23.68 8.45 10.39
CA LEU A 110 -24.90 9.04 9.81
C LEU A 110 -26.06 8.05 9.71
N ARG A 111 -25.77 6.76 9.55
CA ARG A 111 -26.76 5.71 9.29
C ARG A 111 -26.67 4.65 10.37
N PRO A 112 -27.78 4.27 11.01
CA PRO A 112 -27.79 3.15 11.94
C PRO A 112 -27.41 1.85 11.21
N LEU A 113 -27.14 0.79 11.98
CA LEU A 113 -26.90 -0.53 11.42
C LEU A 113 -28.09 -0.95 10.52
N GLY A 114 -27.78 -1.28 9.28
CA GLY A 114 -28.72 -1.76 8.27
C GLY A 114 -28.17 -2.97 7.54
N GLU A 115 -29.04 -3.62 6.77
CA GLU A 115 -28.72 -4.82 5.99
C GLU A 115 -29.12 -4.60 4.52
N VAL A 116 -28.36 -5.21 3.61
CA VAL A 116 -28.65 -5.29 2.18
C VAL A 116 -28.61 -6.75 1.78
N THR A 117 -29.73 -7.26 1.28
CA THR A 117 -29.86 -8.61 0.74
C THR A 117 -29.17 -8.76 -0.62
N TRP A 118 -28.91 -9.99 -1.04
CA TRP A 118 -28.41 -10.27 -2.39
C TRP A 118 -29.36 -9.79 -3.49
N ALA A 119 -30.68 -9.82 -3.27
CA ALA A 119 -31.66 -9.27 -4.20
C ALA A 119 -31.49 -7.76 -4.37
N GLU A 120 -31.36 -7.02 -3.28
CA GLU A 120 -31.19 -5.56 -3.27
C GLU A 120 -29.85 -5.16 -3.88
N LEU A 121 -28.75 -5.85 -3.49
CA LEU A 121 -27.43 -5.60 -4.06
C LEU A 121 -27.41 -5.84 -5.58
N ARG A 122 -28.06 -6.93 -6.05
CA ARG A 122 -28.17 -7.21 -7.49
C ARG A 122 -28.97 -6.13 -8.21
N ALA A 123 -30.11 -5.73 -7.65
CA ALA A 123 -30.97 -4.72 -8.25
C ALA A 123 -30.26 -3.36 -8.37
N GLU A 124 -29.59 -2.92 -7.30
CA GLU A 124 -28.85 -1.66 -7.31
C GLU A 124 -27.64 -1.72 -8.25
N THR A 125 -26.92 -2.84 -8.27
CA THR A 125 -25.81 -3.06 -9.22
C THR A 125 -26.31 -3.02 -10.68
N ALA A 126 -27.45 -3.64 -10.98
CA ALA A 126 -28.05 -3.63 -12.32
C ALA A 126 -28.47 -2.21 -12.73
N ARG A 127 -29.09 -1.47 -11.81
CA ARG A 127 -29.49 -0.07 -12.02
C ARG A 127 -28.28 0.81 -12.33
N LEU A 128 -27.21 0.71 -11.54
CA LEU A 128 -25.99 1.47 -11.74
C LEU A 128 -25.26 1.08 -13.03
N ALA A 129 -25.22 -0.21 -13.38
CA ALA A 129 -24.61 -0.69 -14.63
C ALA A 129 -25.34 -0.12 -15.86
N ALA A 130 -26.68 -0.12 -15.83
CA ALA A 130 -27.48 0.49 -16.90
C ALA A 130 -27.30 2.01 -16.96
N ALA A 131 -27.24 2.67 -15.81
CA ALA A 131 -27.04 4.11 -15.73
C ALA A 131 -25.66 4.54 -16.26
N LEU A 132 -24.59 3.82 -15.91
CA LEU A 132 -23.24 4.07 -16.42
C LEU A 132 -23.17 3.90 -17.95
N ARG A 133 -23.82 2.86 -18.51
CA ARG A 133 -23.95 2.72 -19.96
C ARG A 133 -24.72 3.88 -20.60
N ALA A 134 -25.79 4.36 -19.97
CA ALA A 134 -26.55 5.51 -20.45
C ALA A 134 -25.74 6.82 -20.40
N LEU A 135 -24.78 6.92 -19.48
CA LEU A 135 -23.78 7.99 -19.42
C LEU A 135 -22.62 7.81 -20.41
N GLY A 136 -22.66 6.78 -21.26
CA GLY A 136 -21.66 6.53 -22.30
C GLY A 136 -20.40 5.78 -21.83
N VAL A 137 -20.46 5.10 -20.68
CA VAL A 137 -19.37 4.23 -20.22
C VAL A 137 -19.35 2.94 -21.05
N GLU A 138 -18.20 2.65 -21.63
CA GLU A 138 -17.91 1.47 -22.43
C GLU A 138 -16.84 0.60 -21.73
N ARG A 139 -16.60 -0.60 -22.28
CA ARG A 139 -15.55 -1.51 -21.79
C ARG A 139 -14.18 -0.83 -21.87
N GLY A 140 -13.46 -0.81 -20.75
CA GLY A 140 -12.12 -0.20 -20.64
C GLY A 140 -12.11 1.29 -20.26
N ASP A 141 -13.28 1.94 -20.22
CA ASP A 141 -13.39 3.28 -19.64
C ASP A 141 -13.16 3.24 -18.14
N ARG A 142 -12.57 4.31 -17.61
CA ARG A 142 -12.33 4.44 -16.16
C ARG A 142 -13.50 5.17 -15.52
N VAL A 143 -14.00 4.60 -14.44
CA VAL A 143 -14.98 5.23 -13.56
C VAL A 143 -14.30 5.48 -12.22
N ALA A 144 -14.18 6.75 -11.85
CA ALA A 144 -13.56 7.18 -10.61
C ALA A 144 -14.62 7.38 -9.53
N ALA A 145 -14.30 6.99 -8.29
CA ALA A 145 -15.18 7.13 -7.15
C ALA A 145 -14.52 7.91 -6.01
N TYR A 146 -15.24 8.90 -5.50
CA TYR A 146 -14.93 9.68 -4.31
C TYR A 146 -16.03 9.42 -3.27
N LEU A 147 -16.08 8.17 -2.80
CA LEU A 147 -17.19 7.60 -2.01
C LEU A 147 -16.65 6.91 -0.75
N PRO A 148 -17.37 6.96 0.39
CA PRO A 148 -16.98 6.30 1.64
C PRO A 148 -17.26 4.79 1.63
N ASN A 149 -16.99 4.11 2.74
CA ASN A 149 -17.22 2.67 2.90
C ASN A 149 -18.71 2.34 3.15
N ILE A 150 -19.53 2.40 2.10
CA ILE A 150 -20.99 2.25 2.14
C ILE A 150 -21.51 1.27 1.06
N PRO A 151 -22.75 0.74 1.17
CA PRO A 151 -23.32 -0.20 0.20
C PRO A 151 -23.36 0.32 -1.24
N GLU A 152 -23.59 1.61 -1.42
CA GLU A 152 -23.63 2.26 -2.73
C GLU A 152 -22.26 2.18 -3.45
N THR A 153 -21.17 2.27 -2.70
CA THR A 153 -19.80 2.12 -3.21
C THR A 153 -19.56 0.71 -3.72
N VAL A 154 -20.00 -0.31 -2.96
CA VAL A 154 -19.89 -1.72 -3.37
C VAL A 154 -20.70 -1.95 -4.66
N SER A 155 -21.94 -1.47 -4.70
CA SER A 155 -22.83 -1.61 -5.86
C SER A 155 -22.26 -0.93 -7.10
N ALA A 156 -21.65 0.26 -6.95
CA ALA A 156 -21.01 0.97 -8.05
C ALA A 156 -19.76 0.27 -8.60
N PHE A 157 -18.92 -0.27 -7.72
CA PHE A 157 -17.78 -1.08 -8.15
C PHE A 157 -18.23 -2.32 -8.91
N LEU A 158 -19.18 -3.08 -8.36
CA LEU A 158 -19.71 -4.27 -9.02
C LEU A 158 -20.38 -3.93 -10.36
N ALA A 159 -21.03 -2.77 -10.46
CA ALA A 159 -21.60 -2.28 -11.71
C ALA A 159 -20.51 -2.02 -12.75
N CYS A 160 -19.43 -1.32 -12.39
CA CYS A 160 -18.28 -1.09 -13.27
C CYS A 160 -17.66 -2.40 -13.74
N ALA A 161 -17.37 -3.32 -12.80
CA ALA A 161 -16.82 -4.63 -13.12
C ALA A 161 -17.75 -5.45 -14.02
N SER A 162 -19.07 -5.39 -13.81
CA SER A 162 -20.05 -6.12 -14.64
C SER A 162 -20.06 -5.67 -16.10
N ILE A 163 -19.76 -4.40 -16.38
CA ILE A 163 -19.75 -3.85 -17.75
C ILE A 163 -18.34 -3.78 -18.36
N GLY A 164 -17.33 -4.29 -17.66
CA GLY A 164 -15.93 -4.25 -18.11
C GLY A 164 -15.30 -2.85 -18.05
N ALA A 165 -15.88 -1.93 -17.27
CA ALA A 165 -15.26 -0.65 -16.95
C ALA A 165 -14.22 -0.82 -15.84
N VAL A 166 -13.21 0.05 -15.82
CA VAL A 166 -12.09 0.00 -14.88
C VAL A 166 -12.40 0.89 -13.68
N TRP A 167 -12.53 0.30 -12.51
CA TRP A 167 -12.82 1.03 -11.27
C TRP A 167 -11.58 1.73 -10.71
N SER A 168 -11.75 2.89 -10.09
CA SER A 168 -10.71 3.48 -9.25
C SER A 168 -11.34 4.33 -8.15
N SER A 169 -10.86 4.23 -6.91
CA SER A 169 -11.44 4.97 -5.78
C SER A 169 -10.41 5.79 -5.01
N CYS A 170 -10.87 6.93 -4.51
CA CYS A 170 -10.28 7.70 -3.44
C CYS A 170 -11.36 7.87 -2.37
N ALA A 171 -10.98 7.82 -1.10
CA ALA A 171 -11.93 8.05 -0.03
C ALA A 171 -12.19 9.55 0.19
N PRO A 172 -13.38 9.95 0.68
CA PRO A 172 -13.77 11.36 0.78
C PRO A 172 -12.96 12.17 1.80
N GLU A 173 -12.12 11.51 2.61
CA GLU A 173 -11.17 12.17 3.50
C GLU A 173 -9.96 12.74 2.75
N PHE A 174 -9.71 12.32 1.51
CA PHE A 174 -8.56 12.78 0.72
C PHE A 174 -8.78 14.20 0.22
N GLY A 175 -7.77 15.07 0.38
CA GLY A 175 -7.81 16.43 -0.19
C GLY A 175 -7.79 16.45 -1.71
N ALA A 176 -8.30 17.53 -2.32
CA ALA A 176 -8.48 17.67 -3.76
C ALA A 176 -7.24 17.31 -4.57
N ARG A 177 -6.07 17.87 -4.21
CA ARG A 177 -4.80 17.61 -4.91
C ARG A 177 -4.42 16.14 -4.91
N SER A 178 -4.54 15.47 -3.76
CA SER A 178 -4.27 14.03 -3.66
C SER A 178 -5.16 13.19 -4.58
N VAL A 179 -6.41 13.61 -4.76
CA VAL A 179 -7.35 12.94 -5.67
C VAL A 179 -7.03 13.25 -7.13
N ILE A 180 -6.71 14.50 -7.45
CA ILE A 180 -6.32 14.94 -8.81
C ILE A 180 -5.05 14.22 -9.26
N ASP A 181 -4.01 14.20 -8.44
CA ASP A 181 -2.73 13.52 -8.72
C ASP A 181 -2.92 12.02 -9.01
N ARG A 182 -4.03 11.42 -8.57
CA ARG A 182 -4.41 10.03 -8.85
C ARG A 182 -5.26 9.94 -10.11
N PHE A 183 -6.43 10.56 -10.12
CA PHE A 183 -7.42 10.40 -11.18
C PHE A 183 -7.01 11.04 -12.49
N ALA A 184 -6.25 12.15 -12.49
CA ALA A 184 -5.76 12.73 -13.74
C ALA A 184 -4.84 11.77 -14.52
N GLN A 185 -4.13 10.86 -13.84
CA GLN A 185 -3.26 9.87 -14.51
C GLN A 185 -4.04 8.86 -15.34
N ILE A 186 -5.30 8.57 -14.95
CA ILE A 186 -6.11 7.52 -15.57
C ILE A 186 -7.25 8.07 -16.42
N GLU A 187 -7.41 9.39 -16.48
CA GLU A 187 -8.40 10.08 -17.30
C GLU A 187 -9.81 9.45 -17.25
N PRO A 188 -10.51 9.48 -16.09
CA PRO A 188 -11.82 8.86 -15.95
C PRO A 188 -12.88 9.58 -16.78
N LYS A 189 -13.84 8.80 -17.30
CA LYS A 189 -15.00 9.32 -18.03
C LYS A 189 -16.10 9.78 -17.08
N VAL A 190 -16.28 9.09 -15.96
CA VAL A 190 -17.32 9.39 -14.96
C VAL A 190 -16.69 9.50 -13.57
N LEU A 191 -17.14 10.49 -12.79
CA LEU A 191 -16.86 10.62 -11.36
C LEU A 191 -18.14 10.36 -10.56
N LEU A 192 -18.10 9.41 -9.63
CA LEU A 192 -19.12 9.17 -8.62
C LEU A 192 -18.65 9.78 -7.30
N ALA A 193 -19.45 10.60 -6.62
CA ALA A 193 -19.01 11.28 -5.40
C ALA A 193 -20.13 11.43 -4.36
N VAL A 194 -19.76 11.57 -3.08
CA VAL A 194 -20.68 12.03 -2.02
C VAL A 194 -20.57 13.54 -1.81
N ASP A 195 -21.65 14.18 -1.40
CA ASP A 195 -21.66 15.61 -1.04
C ASP A 195 -20.83 15.94 0.22
N GLY A 196 -20.63 14.97 1.10
CA GLY A 196 -19.80 15.06 2.31
C GLY A 196 -19.84 13.77 3.11
N TYR A 197 -19.29 13.75 4.33
CA TYR A 197 -19.35 12.62 5.26
C TYR A 197 -19.26 13.11 6.72
N ARG A 198 -19.46 12.20 7.69
CA ARG A 198 -19.27 12.48 9.12
C ARG A 198 -18.17 11.58 9.71
N TYR A 199 -17.27 12.17 10.48
CA TYR A 199 -16.19 11.43 11.15
C TYR A 199 -15.84 12.07 12.49
N GLY A 200 -15.85 11.28 13.56
CA GLY A 200 -15.57 11.76 14.90
C GLY A 200 -16.60 12.77 15.40
N GLY A 201 -17.88 12.59 15.03
CA GLY A 201 -18.98 13.49 15.36
C GLY A 201 -18.96 14.82 14.60
N ARG A 202 -18.08 14.99 13.61
CA ARG A 202 -17.95 16.22 12.82
C ARG A 202 -18.30 16.00 11.36
N ASP A 203 -19.01 16.97 10.79
CA ASP A 203 -19.45 16.97 9.40
C ASP A 203 -18.39 17.60 8.49
N PHE A 204 -18.14 16.96 7.35
CA PHE A 204 -17.16 17.36 6.35
C PHE A 204 -17.82 17.49 4.99
N ASP A 205 -18.11 18.73 4.58
CA ASP A 205 -18.59 19.06 3.23
C ASP A 205 -17.47 18.84 2.18
N ARG A 206 -17.82 18.26 1.04
CA ARG A 206 -16.91 17.97 -0.07
C ARG A 206 -17.35 18.55 -1.41
N ARG A 207 -18.39 19.38 -1.44
CA ARG A 207 -18.89 19.99 -2.68
C ARG A 207 -17.87 20.88 -3.37
N GLU A 208 -17.11 21.67 -2.60
CA GLU A 208 -16.02 22.49 -3.15
C GLU A 208 -14.90 21.62 -3.73
N THR A 209 -14.50 20.57 -3.02
CA THR A 209 -13.53 19.59 -3.51
C THR A 209 -13.99 18.99 -4.83
N ILE A 210 -15.25 18.55 -4.94
CA ILE A 210 -15.81 18.01 -6.19
C ILE A 210 -15.75 19.04 -7.32
N ALA A 211 -16.06 20.31 -7.07
CA ALA A 211 -15.93 21.37 -8.08
C ALA A 211 -14.48 21.49 -8.60
N GLN A 212 -13.50 21.41 -7.70
CA GLN A 212 -12.08 21.43 -8.07
C GLN A 212 -11.68 20.19 -8.89
N LEU A 213 -12.17 18.99 -8.54
CA LEU A 213 -11.92 17.76 -9.31
C LEU A 213 -12.46 17.90 -10.74
N ARG A 214 -13.69 18.38 -10.89
CA ARG A 214 -14.33 18.62 -12.21
C ARG A 214 -13.53 19.59 -13.07
N ALA A 215 -13.00 20.66 -12.47
CA ALA A 215 -12.22 21.66 -13.18
C ALA A 215 -10.84 21.13 -13.64
N GLN A 216 -10.24 20.21 -12.88
CA GLN A 216 -8.86 19.74 -13.13
C GLN A 216 -8.78 18.37 -13.81
N ILE A 217 -9.90 17.70 -14.04
CA ILE A 217 -9.97 16.41 -14.74
C ILE A 217 -10.86 16.58 -15.99
N PRO A 218 -10.33 17.13 -17.09
CA PRO A 218 -11.12 17.49 -18.27
C PRO A 218 -11.69 16.30 -19.05
N SER A 219 -11.23 15.08 -18.76
CA SER A 219 -11.77 13.83 -19.33
C SER A 219 -13.14 13.46 -18.78
N LEU A 220 -13.58 14.06 -17.67
CA LEU A 220 -14.89 13.80 -17.08
C LEU A 220 -16.01 14.29 -18.01
N GLN A 221 -16.86 13.35 -18.43
CA GLN A 221 -18.08 13.61 -19.20
C GLN A 221 -19.31 13.73 -18.30
N ALA A 222 -19.30 13.05 -17.15
CA ALA A 222 -20.35 13.15 -16.14
C ALA A 222 -19.79 13.11 -14.71
N THR A 223 -20.47 13.81 -13.80
CA THR A 223 -20.25 13.69 -12.35
C THR A 223 -21.58 13.37 -11.70
N VAL A 224 -21.63 12.27 -10.94
CA VAL A 224 -22.81 11.83 -10.21
C VAL A 224 -22.60 12.06 -8.72
N VAL A 225 -23.54 12.73 -8.07
CA VAL A 225 -23.46 13.03 -6.63
C VAL A 225 -24.54 12.29 -5.85
N LEU A 226 -24.11 11.52 -4.85
CA LEU A 226 -24.95 10.90 -3.83
C LEU A 226 -25.09 11.87 -2.65
N GLY A 227 -26.33 12.22 -2.30
CA GLY A 227 -26.63 12.96 -1.08
C GLY A 227 -26.46 12.06 0.13
N TYR A 228 -25.31 12.16 0.79
CA TYR A 228 -24.91 11.32 1.92
C TYR A 228 -24.91 12.09 3.24
N LEU A 229 -24.27 13.27 3.27
CA LEU A 229 -24.20 14.12 4.46
C LEU A 229 -25.44 14.99 4.64
N ASP A 230 -25.90 15.63 3.56
CA ASP A 230 -27.13 16.41 3.54
C ASP A 230 -28.15 15.71 2.64
N PRO A 231 -29.11 14.94 3.21
CA PRO A 231 -30.15 14.26 2.44
C PRO A 231 -31.04 15.24 1.66
N THR A 232 -30.99 16.55 1.99
CA THR A 232 -31.75 17.62 1.34
C THR A 232 -30.93 18.49 0.39
N ALA A 233 -29.60 18.28 0.29
CA ALA A 233 -28.74 18.90 -0.73
C ALA A 233 -29.24 18.64 -2.16
N ASP A 234 -30.17 17.68 -2.27
CA ASP A 234 -31.15 17.45 -3.31
C ASP A 234 -31.88 18.70 -3.85
N ARG A 235 -31.83 19.87 -3.19
CA ARG A 235 -32.54 21.10 -3.63
C ARG A 235 -31.66 22.23 -4.19
N GLY A 236 -30.33 22.06 -4.28
CA GLY A 236 -29.43 23.08 -4.82
C GLY A 236 -28.03 22.59 -5.25
N GLY A 237 -27.88 21.29 -5.48
CA GLY A 237 -26.60 20.60 -5.71
C GLY A 237 -25.73 21.17 -6.85
N LEU A 238 -24.42 20.91 -6.76
CA LEU A 238 -23.37 21.30 -7.70
C LEU A 238 -23.87 21.47 -9.15
N PRO A 239 -23.87 22.70 -9.71
CA PRO A 239 -24.37 22.95 -11.06
C PRO A 239 -23.74 22.02 -12.11
N GLY A 240 -24.59 21.34 -12.89
CA GLY A 240 -24.17 20.41 -13.94
C GLY A 240 -23.72 19.02 -13.47
N ALA A 241 -23.94 18.66 -12.20
CA ALA A 241 -23.82 17.28 -11.74
C ALA A 241 -25.17 16.54 -11.83
N VAL A 242 -25.12 15.23 -12.10
CA VAL A 242 -26.27 14.32 -12.08
C VAL A 242 -26.49 13.85 -10.64
N ARG A 243 -27.74 13.77 -10.18
CA ARG A 243 -28.03 13.22 -8.85
C ARG A 243 -28.04 11.68 -8.91
N TRP A 244 -27.54 11.03 -7.86
CA TRP A 244 -27.55 9.56 -7.77
C TRP A 244 -28.97 8.97 -7.87
N SER A 245 -29.94 9.64 -7.25
CA SER A 245 -31.37 9.31 -7.29
C SER A 245 -32.01 9.51 -8.66
N ASP A 246 -31.49 10.45 -9.46
CA ASP A 246 -31.96 10.74 -10.82
C ASP A 246 -31.28 9.88 -11.89
N LEU A 247 -30.28 9.07 -11.51
CA LEU A 247 -29.61 8.21 -12.47
C LEU A 247 -30.66 7.36 -13.21
N PRO A 248 -30.57 7.30 -14.55
CA PRO A 248 -31.58 6.62 -15.34
C PRO A 248 -31.68 5.16 -14.87
N ALA A 249 -32.84 4.84 -14.32
CA ALA A 249 -33.17 3.51 -13.81
C ALA A 249 -34.17 2.87 -14.77
N PRO A 250 -33.71 2.18 -15.83
CA PRO A 250 -34.64 1.39 -16.62
C PRO A 250 -35.30 0.37 -15.68
N HIS A 251 -36.62 0.47 -15.53
CA HIS A 251 -37.39 -0.42 -14.68
C HIS A 251 -37.12 -1.88 -15.10
N GLY A 252 -36.69 -2.72 -14.16
CA GLY A 252 -36.37 -4.12 -14.44
C GLY A 252 -35.07 -4.35 -15.23
N ALA A 253 -34.10 -3.42 -15.18
CA ALA A 253 -32.78 -3.64 -15.78
C ALA A 253 -32.17 -4.96 -15.30
N ALA A 254 -31.88 -5.87 -16.25
CA ALA A 254 -31.20 -7.12 -15.94
C ALA A 254 -29.69 -6.87 -15.74
N LEU A 255 -29.12 -7.44 -14.68
CA LEU A 255 -27.67 -7.45 -14.51
C LEU A 255 -27.04 -8.40 -15.53
N ALA A 256 -26.22 -7.86 -16.43
CA ALA A 256 -25.49 -8.61 -17.44
C ALA A 256 -23.98 -8.42 -17.26
N PHE A 257 -23.22 -9.47 -17.56
CA PHE A 257 -21.79 -9.52 -17.30
C PHE A 257 -21.00 -9.57 -18.62
N GLU A 258 -20.27 -8.49 -18.92
CA GLU A 258 -19.36 -8.41 -20.05
C GLU A 258 -18.23 -9.43 -19.86
N GLN A 259 -18.11 -10.36 -20.80
CA GLN A 259 -17.10 -11.42 -20.77
C GLN A 259 -15.77 -10.87 -21.28
N VAL A 260 -14.84 -10.59 -20.36
CA VAL A 260 -13.56 -9.95 -20.65
C VAL A 260 -12.39 -10.93 -20.57
N PRO A 261 -11.26 -10.68 -21.28
CA PRO A 261 -10.04 -11.47 -21.09
C PRO A 261 -9.61 -11.57 -19.62
N PHE A 262 -8.88 -12.63 -19.27
CA PHE A 262 -8.36 -12.85 -17.91
C PHE A 262 -7.57 -11.63 -17.36
N ASP A 263 -6.79 -11.00 -18.23
CA ASP A 263 -5.95 -9.83 -17.96
C ASP A 263 -6.65 -8.49 -18.27
N HIS A 264 -7.97 -8.47 -18.48
CA HIS A 264 -8.69 -7.22 -18.62
C HIS A 264 -8.62 -6.42 -17.30
N PRO A 265 -8.28 -5.13 -17.31
CA PRO A 265 -8.20 -4.31 -16.10
C PRO A 265 -9.52 -4.29 -15.32
N LEU A 266 -9.48 -4.70 -14.05
CA LEU A 266 -10.60 -4.63 -13.11
C LEU A 266 -10.64 -3.26 -12.41
N TRP A 267 -9.49 -2.85 -11.91
CA TRP A 267 -9.34 -1.59 -11.20
C TRP A 267 -7.92 -1.01 -11.31
N VAL A 268 -7.82 0.26 -10.93
CA VAL A 268 -6.56 0.93 -10.64
C VAL A 268 -6.51 1.37 -9.19
N LEU A 269 -5.52 0.85 -8.44
CA LEU A 269 -5.23 1.23 -7.06
C LEU A 269 -3.96 2.08 -7.00
N TYR A 270 -3.78 2.83 -5.92
CA TYR A 270 -2.64 3.74 -5.79
C TYR A 270 -1.75 3.39 -4.60
N SER A 271 -0.44 3.38 -4.81
CA SER A 271 0.55 3.37 -3.74
C SER A 271 1.40 4.65 -3.75
N SER A 272 1.91 5.03 -2.57
CA SER A 272 2.81 6.17 -2.44
C SER A 272 4.15 5.86 -3.10
N GLY A 273 4.53 6.62 -4.13
CA GLY A 273 5.86 6.54 -4.72
C GLY A 273 6.93 7.17 -3.80
N THR A 274 8.16 6.65 -3.86
CA THR A 274 9.32 7.20 -3.14
C THR A 274 9.82 8.52 -3.75
N THR A 275 9.45 8.80 -5.01
CA THR A 275 9.70 10.05 -5.74
C THR A 275 8.59 10.24 -6.79
N GLY A 276 7.80 11.32 -6.71
CA GLY A 276 6.82 11.69 -7.75
C GLY A 276 5.35 11.30 -7.51
N LEU A 277 4.55 11.26 -8.59
CA LEU A 277 3.11 10.97 -8.56
C LEU A 277 2.83 9.57 -7.99
N PRO A 278 1.66 9.34 -7.36
CA PRO A 278 1.24 8.01 -6.90
C PRO A 278 1.36 6.97 -8.02
N LYS A 279 1.78 5.75 -7.70
CA LYS A 279 1.87 4.65 -8.67
C LYS A 279 0.44 4.16 -8.96
N ALA A 280 -0.01 4.25 -10.20
CA ALA A 280 -1.33 3.81 -10.63
C ALA A 280 -1.28 2.33 -11.01
N ILE A 281 -1.49 1.43 -10.05
CA ILE A 281 -1.29 -0.01 -10.16
C ILE A 281 -2.54 -0.66 -10.75
N VAL A 282 -2.40 -1.38 -11.86
CA VAL A 282 -3.51 -2.02 -12.58
C VAL A 282 -3.57 -3.52 -12.29
N HIS A 283 -4.73 -4.02 -11.84
CA HIS A 283 -4.97 -5.46 -11.65
C HIS A 283 -6.02 -5.99 -12.63
N GLY A 284 -5.89 -7.27 -13.00
CA GLY A 284 -6.81 -7.94 -13.93
C GLY A 284 -7.98 -8.66 -13.26
N HIS A 285 -9.08 -8.81 -13.99
CA HIS A 285 -10.30 -9.52 -13.54
C HIS A 285 -10.00 -10.94 -13.03
N GLY A 286 -9.32 -11.74 -13.84
CA GLY A 286 -9.07 -13.14 -13.52
C GLY A 286 -8.02 -13.31 -12.41
N GLY A 287 -6.99 -12.47 -12.44
CA GLY A 287 -5.92 -12.50 -11.44
C GLY A 287 -6.45 -12.23 -10.03
N ILE A 288 -7.28 -11.18 -9.88
CA ILE A 288 -7.94 -10.87 -8.61
C ILE A 288 -8.95 -11.96 -8.24
N LEU A 289 -9.76 -12.45 -9.18
CA LEU A 289 -10.73 -13.51 -8.90
C LEU A 289 -10.08 -14.74 -8.26
N LEU A 290 -9.03 -15.30 -8.88
CA LEU A 290 -8.37 -16.51 -8.36
C LEU A 290 -7.67 -16.26 -7.03
N GLU A 291 -6.99 -15.12 -6.90
CA GLU A 291 -6.30 -14.77 -5.66
C GLU A 291 -7.30 -14.54 -4.52
N SER A 292 -8.42 -13.87 -4.76
CA SER A 292 -9.48 -13.67 -3.77
C SER A 292 -10.16 -14.99 -3.39
N LEU A 293 -10.46 -15.88 -4.34
CA LEU A 293 -10.98 -17.21 -4.04
C LEU A 293 -10.04 -17.99 -3.12
N LYS A 294 -8.74 -18.04 -3.48
CA LYS A 294 -7.70 -18.66 -2.64
C LYS A 294 -7.64 -18.01 -1.25
N LYS A 295 -7.56 -16.67 -1.19
CA LYS A 295 -7.34 -15.95 0.06
C LYS A 295 -8.54 -16.07 1.00
N MET A 296 -9.75 -15.83 0.51
CA MET A 296 -10.95 -15.80 1.35
C MET A 296 -11.37 -17.19 1.83
N HIS A 297 -11.31 -18.19 0.96
CA HIS A 297 -11.69 -19.56 1.34
C HIS A 297 -10.58 -20.29 2.09
N LEU A 298 -9.30 -20.19 1.68
CA LEU A 298 -8.25 -21.06 2.24
C LEU A 298 -7.48 -20.42 3.40
N HIS A 299 -7.34 -19.09 3.40
CA HIS A 299 -6.44 -18.37 4.32
C HIS A 299 -7.15 -17.47 5.32
N VAL A 300 -8.38 -17.06 5.03
CA VAL A 300 -9.29 -16.41 5.98
C VAL A 300 -10.35 -17.40 6.48
N ASP A 301 -10.60 -18.47 5.71
CA ASP A 301 -11.52 -19.56 6.03
C ASP A 301 -12.95 -19.08 6.29
N LEU A 302 -13.47 -18.24 5.39
CA LEU A 302 -14.85 -17.76 5.46
C LEU A 302 -15.83 -18.82 4.97
N HIS A 303 -16.82 -19.12 5.78
CA HIS A 303 -17.89 -20.07 5.52
C HIS A 303 -19.25 -19.39 5.42
N ALA A 304 -20.27 -20.16 5.06
CA ALA A 304 -21.66 -19.70 5.12
C ALA A 304 -22.02 -19.29 6.56
N GLY A 305 -22.64 -18.11 6.70
CA GLY A 305 -23.03 -17.55 8.00
C GLY A 305 -21.99 -16.63 8.64
N ASP A 306 -20.75 -16.65 8.16
CA ASP A 306 -19.72 -15.72 8.62
C ASP A 306 -20.02 -14.27 8.22
N ARG A 307 -19.50 -13.35 9.04
CA ARG A 307 -19.57 -11.91 8.82
C ARG A 307 -18.16 -11.33 8.91
N LEU A 308 -17.56 -11.11 7.74
CA LEU A 308 -16.25 -10.50 7.62
C LEU A 308 -16.38 -8.99 7.84
N PHE A 309 -15.65 -8.46 8.80
CA PHE A 309 -15.44 -7.04 8.98
C PHE A 309 -13.96 -6.71 8.79
N TRP A 310 -13.66 -5.59 8.15
CA TRP A 310 -12.35 -4.98 8.24
C TRP A 310 -12.52 -3.48 8.43
N PHE A 311 -11.96 -2.92 9.50
CA PHE A 311 -11.95 -1.47 9.67
C PHE A 311 -11.06 -0.84 8.61
N THR A 312 -11.68 -0.21 7.61
CA THR A 312 -11.00 0.28 6.42
C THR A 312 -11.77 1.40 5.73
N THR A 313 -11.11 2.05 4.79
CA THR A 313 -11.65 3.08 3.90
C THR A 313 -11.46 2.67 2.44
N THR A 314 -12.26 3.22 1.54
CA THR A 314 -12.23 2.92 0.08
C THR A 314 -10.95 3.36 -0.62
N GLY A 315 -10.09 4.12 0.07
CA GLY A 315 -8.76 4.52 -0.38
C GLY A 315 -7.69 3.47 -0.13
N TRP A 316 -7.99 2.38 0.59
CA TRP A 316 -7.03 1.31 0.89
C TRP A 316 -7.46 0.02 0.19
N MET A 317 -6.48 -0.80 -0.20
CA MET A 317 -6.74 -2.12 -0.79
C MET A 317 -7.51 -3.06 0.14
N MET A 318 -7.54 -2.79 1.45
CA MET A 318 -8.31 -3.57 2.40
C MET A 318 -9.83 -3.47 2.18
N TRP A 319 -10.31 -2.39 1.55
CA TRP A 319 -11.70 -2.32 1.08
C TRP A 319 -11.94 -3.29 -0.08
N ASN A 320 -11.02 -3.36 -1.05
CA ASN A 320 -11.08 -4.33 -2.14
C ASN A 320 -11.01 -5.78 -1.63
N PHE A 321 -10.14 -6.04 -0.64
CA PHE A 321 -10.08 -7.31 0.07
C PHE A 321 -11.41 -7.65 0.75
N LEU A 322 -12.00 -6.70 1.49
CA LEU A 322 -13.29 -6.88 2.15
C LEU A 322 -14.38 -7.25 1.14
N VAL A 323 -14.47 -6.53 0.01
CA VAL A 323 -15.42 -6.86 -1.07
C VAL A 323 -15.14 -8.24 -1.67
N GLY A 324 -13.88 -8.68 -1.72
CA GLY A 324 -13.50 -10.03 -2.13
C GLY A 324 -14.11 -11.14 -1.26
N GLY A 325 -14.50 -10.83 -0.01
CA GLY A 325 -15.25 -11.75 0.86
C GLY A 325 -16.59 -12.20 0.25
N LEU A 326 -17.19 -11.38 -0.64
CA LEU A 326 -18.43 -11.72 -1.35
C LEU A 326 -18.27 -12.82 -2.42
N LEU A 327 -17.04 -13.33 -2.63
CA LEU A 327 -16.78 -14.55 -3.41
C LEU A 327 -16.94 -15.84 -2.57
N THR A 328 -17.19 -15.73 -1.27
CA THR A 328 -17.55 -16.84 -0.38
C THR A 328 -19.04 -16.74 -0.02
N ASP A 329 -19.56 -17.68 0.77
CA ASP A 329 -20.95 -17.65 1.25
C ASP A 329 -21.13 -16.76 2.50
N ALA A 330 -20.08 -16.04 2.91
CA ALA A 330 -20.13 -15.08 3.99
C ALA A 330 -20.78 -13.75 3.56
N SER A 331 -21.26 -13.01 4.56
CA SER A 331 -21.63 -11.60 4.41
C SER A 331 -20.46 -10.70 4.82
N ILE A 332 -20.47 -9.45 4.39
CA ILE A 332 -19.47 -8.46 4.81
C ILE A 332 -20.11 -7.32 5.61
N VAL A 333 -19.35 -6.75 6.55
CA VAL A 333 -19.77 -5.60 7.36
C VAL A 333 -18.98 -4.37 6.93
N LEU A 334 -19.70 -3.32 6.51
CA LEU A 334 -19.17 -2.03 6.11
C LEU A 334 -19.33 -1.04 7.26
N TYR A 335 -18.30 -0.22 7.50
CA TYR A 335 -18.37 0.85 8.48
C TYR A 335 -17.74 2.12 7.93
N ASP A 336 -18.48 3.22 7.99
CA ASP A 336 -18.01 4.56 7.66
C ASP A 336 -18.07 5.46 8.90
N GLY A 337 -16.92 5.68 9.53
CA GLY A 337 -16.85 6.47 10.75
C GLY A 337 -15.51 6.32 11.47
N SER A 338 -15.36 7.08 12.55
CA SER A 338 -14.21 6.97 13.43
C SER A 338 -14.23 5.65 14.19
N PRO A 339 -13.07 4.99 14.38
CA PRO A 339 -12.96 3.80 15.23
C PRO A 339 -12.92 4.16 16.73
N ALA A 340 -12.95 5.46 17.04
CA ALA A 340 -12.71 6.01 18.37
C ALA A 340 -13.74 7.09 18.76
N ALA A 341 -14.93 7.09 18.15
CA ALA A 341 -15.98 8.06 18.47
C ALA A 341 -17.32 7.35 18.74
N PRO A 342 -17.92 7.55 19.93
CA PRO A 342 -17.50 8.45 21.00
C PRO A 342 -16.24 8.01 21.76
N ASP A 343 -15.86 6.74 21.66
CA ASP A 343 -14.66 6.18 22.28
C ASP A 343 -14.16 4.93 21.52
N LEU A 344 -13.10 4.29 22.01
CA LEU A 344 -12.51 3.10 21.38
C LEU A 344 -13.38 1.83 21.48
N GLY A 345 -14.51 1.89 22.19
CA GLY A 345 -15.54 0.84 22.28
C GLY A 345 -16.36 0.68 21.01
N THR A 346 -16.41 1.70 20.15
CA THR A 346 -17.35 1.76 19.01
C THR A 346 -17.28 0.57 18.05
N LEU A 347 -16.08 0.11 17.69
CA LEU A 347 -15.97 -1.05 16.79
C LEU A 347 -16.32 -2.37 17.50
N TRP A 348 -16.17 -2.44 18.82
CA TRP A 348 -16.59 -3.60 19.61
C TRP A 348 -18.11 -3.64 19.79
N ASP A 349 -18.76 -2.47 19.96
CA ASP A 349 -20.22 -2.36 19.91
C ASP A 349 -20.76 -2.82 18.55
N LEU A 350 -20.08 -2.43 17.46
CA LEU A 350 -20.42 -2.89 16.11
C LEU A 350 -20.20 -4.42 15.97
N ALA A 351 -19.15 -4.97 16.57
CA ALA A 351 -18.87 -6.41 16.54
C ALA A 351 -20.01 -7.23 17.15
N GLU A 352 -20.53 -6.81 18.30
CA GLU A 352 -21.72 -7.41 18.91
C GLU A 352 -22.96 -7.20 18.02
N ALA A 353 -23.28 -5.94 17.67
CA ALA A 353 -24.53 -5.60 17.00
C ALA A 353 -24.68 -6.22 15.59
N ALA A 354 -23.58 -6.30 14.84
CA ALA A 354 -23.55 -6.92 13.51
C ALA A 354 -23.19 -8.41 13.56
N GLY A 355 -22.90 -8.95 14.75
CA GLY A 355 -22.50 -10.34 14.97
C GLY A 355 -21.23 -10.74 14.22
N ILE A 356 -20.22 -9.88 14.18
CA ILE A 356 -18.98 -10.06 13.42
C ILE A 356 -18.27 -11.35 13.86
N SER A 357 -17.93 -12.22 12.90
CA SER A 357 -17.19 -13.46 13.17
C SER A 357 -15.70 -13.38 12.86
N CYS A 358 -15.32 -12.54 11.90
CA CYS A 358 -13.93 -12.23 11.57
C CYS A 358 -13.72 -10.71 11.64
N PHE A 359 -13.00 -10.25 12.67
CA PHE A 359 -12.74 -8.82 12.92
C PHE A 359 -11.34 -8.43 12.45
N GLY A 360 -11.24 -7.74 11.33
CA GLY A 360 -10.00 -7.20 10.79
C GLY A 360 -9.72 -5.77 11.25
N THR A 361 -8.50 -5.51 11.72
CA THR A 361 -8.07 -4.17 12.16
C THR A 361 -6.57 -3.93 11.92
N SER A 362 -6.03 -2.84 12.47
CA SER A 362 -4.61 -2.51 12.42
C SER A 362 -3.93 -2.74 13.77
N ALA A 363 -2.62 -3.00 13.75
CA ALA A 363 -1.82 -3.06 14.97
C ALA A 363 -1.88 -1.74 15.77
N GLY A 364 -2.02 -0.59 15.09
CA GLY A 364 -2.19 0.71 15.73
C GLY A 364 -3.49 0.82 16.53
N TYR A 365 -4.60 0.27 16.02
CA TYR A 365 -5.86 0.25 16.77
C TYR A 365 -5.79 -0.66 18.01
N VAL A 366 -5.16 -1.83 17.88
CA VAL A 366 -4.90 -2.72 19.02
C VAL A 366 -4.07 -2.01 20.09
N ALA A 367 -2.97 -1.35 19.70
CA ALA A 367 -2.14 -0.58 20.61
C ALA A 367 -2.90 0.57 21.29
N ALA A 368 -3.79 1.26 20.56
CA ALA A 368 -4.64 2.30 21.13
C ALA A 368 -5.61 1.73 22.18
N CYS A 369 -6.25 0.59 21.88
CA CYS A 369 -7.13 -0.11 22.83
C CYS A 369 -6.36 -0.53 24.10
N MET A 370 -5.17 -1.11 23.94
CA MET A 370 -4.28 -1.46 25.05
C MET A 370 -3.94 -0.24 25.91
N GLY A 371 -3.47 0.85 25.28
CA GLY A 371 -3.05 2.06 25.98
C GLY A 371 -4.19 2.77 26.71
N ALA A 372 -5.43 2.58 26.26
CA ALA A 372 -6.64 3.11 26.88
C ALA A 372 -7.30 2.14 27.88
N GLY A 373 -6.78 0.92 28.05
CA GLY A 373 -7.37 -0.09 28.93
C GLY A 373 -8.77 -0.55 28.49
N VAL A 374 -8.99 -0.66 27.17
CA VAL A 374 -10.26 -1.15 26.62
C VAL A 374 -10.43 -2.62 26.95
N GLU A 375 -11.62 -2.97 27.43
CA GLU A 375 -12.07 -4.34 27.69
C GLU A 375 -13.17 -4.70 26.67
N PRO A 376 -12.84 -5.29 25.51
CA PRO A 376 -13.80 -5.53 24.42
C PRO A 376 -15.07 -6.26 24.87
N SER A 377 -14.90 -7.36 25.61
CA SER A 377 -15.99 -8.22 26.08
C SER A 377 -16.77 -7.66 27.26
N ARG A 378 -16.34 -6.53 27.86
CA ARG A 378 -17.03 -5.97 29.03
C ARG A 378 -18.36 -5.35 28.62
N GLY A 379 -19.44 -6.03 28.97
CA GLY A 379 -20.80 -5.58 28.67
C GLY A 379 -21.25 -5.86 27.23
N ARG A 380 -20.54 -6.74 26.51
CA ARG A 380 -20.83 -7.14 25.14
C ARG A 380 -20.81 -8.66 25.00
N ASP A 381 -21.70 -9.20 24.18
CA ASP A 381 -21.63 -10.57 23.69
C ASP A 381 -20.82 -10.63 22.39
N LEU A 382 -19.55 -11.04 22.53
CA LEU A 382 -18.65 -11.28 21.41
C LEU A 382 -18.53 -12.76 21.06
N SER A 383 -19.49 -13.62 21.46
CA SER A 383 -19.43 -15.07 21.20
C SER A 383 -19.40 -15.44 19.71
N ALA A 384 -19.89 -14.55 18.83
CA ALA A 384 -19.80 -14.74 17.38
C ALA A 384 -18.37 -14.56 16.85
N LEU A 385 -17.51 -13.83 17.57
CA LEU A 385 -16.17 -13.47 17.12
C LEU A 385 -15.21 -14.65 17.31
N THR A 386 -14.83 -15.29 16.19
CA THR A 386 -13.97 -16.47 16.22
C THR A 386 -12.55 -16.19 15.72
N SER A 387 -12.34 -15.04 15.07
CA SER A 387 -11.04 -14.65 14.53
C SER A 387 -10.81 -13.14 14.52
N VAL A 388 -9.54 -12.75 14.72
CA VAL A 388 -9.08 -11.37 14.66
C VAL A 388 -7.92 -11.27 13.67
N GLY A 389 -8.08 -10.41 12.67
CA GLY A 389 -7.05 -10.11 11.67
C GLY A 389 -6.32 -8.81 12.00
N SER A 390 -4.99 -8.79 11.80
CA SER A 390 -4.19 -7.56 11.89
C SER A 390 -3.33 -7.34 10.65
N THR A 391 -3.28 -6.09 10.16
CA THR A 391 -2.42 -5.70 9.03
C THR A 391 -1.98 -4.23 9.09
N GLY A 392 -1.25 -3.78 8.07
CA GLY A 392 -0.75 -2.41 7.90
C GLY A 392 0.64 -2.18 8.52
N SER A 393 0.91 -2.83 9.65
CA SER A 393 2.24 -2.89 10.28
C SER A 393 2.39 -4.20 11.06
N PRO A 394 3.62 -4.62 11.40
CA PRO A 394 3.83 -5.74 12.30
C PRO A 394 3.07 -5.51 13.62
N LEU A 395 2.31 -6.52 14.06
CA LEU A 395 1.69 -6.51 15.37
C LEU A 395 2.77 -6.78 16.42
N ALA A 396 2.88 -5.87 17.41
CA ALA A 396 3.83 -6.04 18.49
C ALA A 396 3.49 -7.31 19.29
N PRO A 397 4.50 -8.03 19.82
CA PRO A 397 4.28 -9.22 20.63
C PRO A 397 3.27 -9.04 21.79
N GLU A 398 3.26 -7.86 22.43
CA GLU A 398 2.34 -7.50 23.51
C GLU A 398 0.89 -7.34 23.00
N GLY A 399 0.72 -6.93 21.75
CA GLY A 399 -0.59 -6.88 21.09
C GLY A 399 -1.17 -8.26 20.83
N PHE A 400 -0.33 -9.29 20.61
CA PHE A 400 -0.82 -10.67 20.58
C PHE A 400 -1.36 -11.09 21.95
N ASP A 401 -0.59 -10.86 23.01
CA ASP A 401 -1.01 -11.22 24.37
C ASP A 401 -2.34 -10.53 24.73
N TRP A 402 -2.48 -9.22 24.42
CA TRP A 402 -3.71 -8.47 24.67
C TRP A 402 -4.95 -9.07 23.99
N VAL A 403 -4.85 -9.52 22.74
CA VAL A 403 -5.99 -10.14 22.04
C VAL A 403 -6.45 -11.40 22.77
N TYR A 404 -5.52 -12.29 23.15
CA TYR A 404 -5.89 -13.52 23.86
C TYR A 404 -6.43 -13.26 25.27
N GLU A 405 -5.90 -12.25 25.95
CA GLU A 405 -6.33 -11.86 27.30
C GLU A 405 -7.70 -11.17 27.31
N HIS A 406 -7.98 -10.28 26.35
CA HIS A 406 -9.13 -9.38 26.40
C HIS A 406 -10.22 -9.65 25.37
N VAL A 407 -9.91 -10.32 24.26
CA VAL A 407 -10.91 -10.73 23.25
C VAL A 407 -11.35 -12.18 23.50
N GLY A 408 -10.39 -13.08 23.69
CA GLY A 408 -10.68 -14.47 24.10
C GLY A 408 -9.56 -15.45 23.75
N ALA A 409 -9.31 -16.40 24.65
CA ALA A 409 -8.19 -17.35 24.55
C ALA A 409 -8.30 -18.34 23.37
N ASP A 410 -9.51 -18.57 22.83
CA ASP A 410 -9.73 -19.44 21.65
C ASP A 410 -9.97 -18.65 20.35
N THR A 411 -9.67 -17.35 20.35
CA THR A 411 -9.76 -16.51 19.15
C THR A 411 -8.60 -16.82 18.23
N TRP A 412 -8.86 -17.16 16.97
CA TRP A 412 -7.78 -17.27 15.98
C TRP A 412 -7.26 -15.88 15.60
N LEU A 413 -6.11 -15.48 16.14
CA LEU A 413 -5.41 -14.26 15.77
C LEU A 413 -4.46 -14.52 14.59
N PHE A 414 -4.67 -13.82 13.48
CA PHE A 414 -3.74 -13.85 12.35
C PHE A 414 -3.26 -12.45 11.97
N SER A 415 -1.94 -12.31 11.85
CA SER A 415 -1.32 -11.16 11.20
C SER A 415 -1.09 -11.48 9.74
N THR A 416 -1.31 -10.52 8.84
CA THR A 416 -1.14 -10.70 7.40
C THR A 416 -0.34 -9.55 6.80
N SER A 417 0.59 -9.86 5.89
CA SER A 417 1.41 -8.87 5.21
C SER A 417 1.45 -9.10 3.69
N GLY A 418 1.24 -7.99 2.98
CA GLY A 418 1.27 -7.81 1.54
C GLY A 418 0.86 -6.37 1.28
N GLY A 419 0.08 -6.11 0.24
CA GLY A 419 -0.38 -4.74 0.04
C GLY A 419 -1.01 -4.47 -1.30
N THR A 420 -1.12 -3.17 -1.58
CA THR A 420 -1.78 -2.63 -2.78
C THR A 420 -1.18 -3.20 -4.07
N ASP A 421 0.11 -3.52 -4.07
CA ASP A 421 0.83 -3.98 -5.26
C ASP A 421 0.24 -5.27 -5.85
N VAL A 422 -0.21 -6.20 -5.00
CA VAL A 422 -0.79 -7.49 -5.45
C VAL A 422 -2.24 -7.69 -4.99
N CYS A 423 -2.80 -6.68 -4.32
CA CYS A 423 -4.13 -6.70 -3.69
C CYS A 423 -4.41 -7.96 -2.85
N THR A 424 -3.37 -8.50 -2.19
CA THR A 424 -3.43 -9.70 -1.34
C THR A 424 -2.25 -9.69 -0.34
N ALA A 425 -2.03 -10.82 0.34
CA ALA A 425 -0.92 -11.05 1.26
C ALA A 425 0.07 -12.12 0.74
N PHE A 426 1.36 -11.90 0.97
CA PHE A 426 2.44 -12.86 0.70
C PHE A 426 2.67 -13.83 1.86
N VAL A 427 2.50 -13.34 3.08
CA VAL A 427 2.61 -14.10 4.33
C VAL A 427 1.41 -13.75 5.22
N GLY A 428 0.90 -14.72 5.98
CA GLY A 428 -0.17 -14.44 6.92
C GLY A 428 -0.78 -15.67 7.57
N GLY A 429 -2.09 -15.56 7.85
CA GLY A 429 -2.87 -16.58 8.54
C GLY A 429 -3.05 -17.88 7.75
N VAL A 430 -3.03 -18.98 8.50
CA VAL A 430 -3.45 -20.31 8.04
C VAL A 430 -4.28 -20.93 9.17
N PRO A 431 -5.57 -21.26 8.94
CA PRO A 431 -6.49 -21.70 10.00
C PRO A 431 -6.07 -23.02 10.69
N THR A 432 -5.21 -23.79 10.02
CA THR A 432 -4.73 -25.10 10.49
C THR A 432 -3.36 -25.07 11.17
N LEU A 433 -2.74 -23.89 11.33
CA LEU A 433 -1.43 -23.76 11.97
C LEU A 433 -1.52 -23.11 13.35
N PRO A 434 -0.56 -23.39 14.25
CA PRO A 434 -0.42 -22.65 15.50
C PRO A 434 -0.11 -21.17 15.28
N VAL A 435 -0.34 -20.37 16.33
CA VAL A 435 0.07 -18.96 16.41
C VAL A 435 1.18 -18.81 17.43
N TYR A 436 2.33 -18.31 16.98
CA TYR A 436 3.47 -17.97 17.82
C TYR A 436 3.54 -16.46 18.02
N ARG A 437 3.90 -16.05 19.24
CA ARG A 437 3.99 -14.64 19.61
C ARG A 437 4.95 -13.88 18.68
N GLY A 438 4.43 -12.88 17.97
CA GLY A 438 5.23 -12.00 17.10
C GLY A 438 5.58 -12.58 15.72
N GLU A 439 5.02 -13.73 15.33
CA GLU A 439 5.27 -14.37 14.04
C GLU A 439 3.99 -14.38 13.16
N LEU A 440 4.15 -14.17 11.85
CA LEU A 440 3.13 -14.49 10.86
C LEU A 440 3.20 -15.99 10.56
N GLN A 441 2.05 -16.68 10.57
CA GLN A 441 2.01 -18.14 10.64
C GLN A 441 2.73 -18.83 9.47
N ALA A 442 2.49 -18.39 8.24
CA ALA A 442 3.17 -18.98 7.08
C ALA A 442 3.18 -18.08 5.83
N ARG A 443 3.97 -18.52 4.86
CA ARG A 443 3.94 -18.06 3.46
C ARG A 443 2.66 -18.54 2.79
N ALA A 444 1.99 -17.66 2.04
CA ALA A 444 0.71 -17.95 1.40
C ALA A 444 0.87 -18.95 0.23
N LEU A 445 -0.16 -19.76 -0.02
CA LEU A 445 -0.16 -20.68 -1.17
C LEU A 445 0.00 -19.90 -2.49
N GLY A 446 0.79 -20.43 -3.41
CA GLY A 446 1.11 -19.80 -4.69
C GLY A 446 2.06 -18.60 -4.61
N ALA A 447 2.54 -18.22 -3.41
CA ALA A 447 3.54 -17.16 -3.23
C ALA A 447 4.89 -17.77 -2.82
N LYS A 448 5.88 -17.75 -3.74
CA LYS A 448 7.24 -18.23 -3.47
C LYS A 448 8.07 -17.16 -2.76
N VAL A 449 7.73 -16.94 -1.48
CA VAL A 449 8.38 -15.96 -0.61
C VAL A 449 9.70 -16.51 -0.08
N GLU A 450 10.77 -15.73 -0.24
CA GLU A 450 12.10 -16.02 0.26
C GLU A 450 12.72 -14.78 0.93
N ALA A 451 13.71 -15.01 1.81
CA ALA A 451 14.52 -13.98 2.42
C ALA A 451 15.92 -13.98 1.78
N TRP A 452 16.23 -12.99 0.95
CA TRP A 452 17.50 -12.93 0.22
C TRP A 452 18.54 -12.04 0.90
N ASP A 453 19.80 -12.48 0.92
CA ASP A 453 20.92 -11.59 1.26
C ASP A 453 21.25 -10.62 0.12
N ALA A 454 22.24 -9.74 0.35
CA ALA A 454 22.67 -8.75 -0.64
C ALA A 454 23.27 -9.38 -1.92
N GLU A 455 23.70 -10.64 -1.84
CA GLU A 455 24.22 -11.40 -2.99
C GLU A 455 23.12 -12.17 -3.74
N GLY A 456 21.85 -12.04 -3.33
CA GLY A 456 20.72 -12.70 -3.96
C GLY A 456 20.58 -14.18 -3.60
N ARG A 457 21.06 -14.60 -2.42
CA ARG A 457 20.95 -15.98 -1.93
C ARG A 457 19.85 -16.08 -0.88
N ALA A 458 19.00 -17.10 -0.98
CA ALA A 458 17.96 -17.38 -0.01
C ALA A 458 18.51 -17.92 1.32
N HIS A 459 17.93 -17.47 2.43
CA HIS A 459 18.27 -17.92 3.79
C HIS A 459 17.02 -18.28 4.60
N VAL A 460 17.21 -19.17 5.59
CA VAL A 460 16.23 -19.52 6.63
C VAL A 460 16.87 -19.24 7.99
N GLY A 461 16.11 -18.69 8.93
CA GLY A 461 16.58 -18.30 10.26
C GLY A 461 17.48 -17.06 10.25
N ARG A 462 17.44 -16.29 9.17
CA ARG A 462 18.17 -15.03 9.02
C ARG A 462 17.32 -14.02 8.28
N THR A 463 17.40 -12.77 8.71
CA THR A 463 16.78 -11.63 8.03
C THR A 463 17.39 -11.39 6.65
N GLY A 464 16.53 -11.23 5.65
CA GLY A 464 16.84 -10.96 4.25
C GLY A 464 15.77 -10.08 3.58
N GLU A 465 16.04 -9.60 2.37
CA GLU A 465 15.05 -8.88 1.57
C GLU A 465 13.90 -9.81 1.23
N LEU A 466 12.66 -9.35 1.44
CA LEU A 466 11.48 -10.08 1.03
C LEU A 466 11.39 -10.08 -0.49
N VAL A 467 11.58 -11.25 -1.08
CA VAL A 467 11.44 -11.47 -2.51
C VAL A 467 10.35 -12.48 -2.84
N ILE A 468 9.76 -12.33 -4.03
CA ILE A 468 8.89 -13.33 -4.66
C ILE A 468 9.59 -13.80 -5.93
N THR A 469 9.96 -15.07 -5.95
CA THR A 469 10.77 -15.67 -7.04
C THR A 469 9.92 -16.28 -8.15
N GLU A 470 8.60 -16.29 -8.01
CA GLU A 470 7.63 -16.83 -8.98
C GLU A 470 6.43 -15.91 -9.18
N PRO A 471 5.83 -15.87 -10.38
CA PRO A 471 4.70 -15.00 -10.64
C PRO A 471 3.46 -15.41 -9.85
N MET A 472 2.64 -14.42 -9.51
CA MET A 472 1.29 -14.61 -8.98
C MET A 472 0.26 -13.99 -9.94
N PRO A 473 -0.96 -14.56 -10.09
CA PRO A 473 -1.98 -14.03 -10.98
C PRO A 473 -2.40 -12.58 -10.67
N SER A 474 -2.34 -12.17 -9.40
CA SER A 474 -2.73 -10.84 -8.95
C SER A 474 -1.61 -9.80 -8.99
N MET A 475 -0.42 -10.14 -9.51
CA MET A 475 0.61 -9.12 -9.75
C MET A 475 0.09 -8.04 -10.72
N PRO A 476 0.59 -6.80 -10.63
CA PRO A 476 0.20 -5.73 -11.54
C PRO A 476 0.36 -6.16 -13.00
N LEU A 477 -0.65 -5.89 -13.81
CA LEU A 477 -0.53 -6.04 -15.26
C LEU A 477 0.50 -5.03 -15.79
N PHE A 478 0.40 -3.79 -15.30
CA PHE A 478 1.29 -2.68 -15.58
C PHE A 478 1.00 -1.53 -14.60
N PHE A 479 1.78 -0.47 -14.67
CA PHE A 479 1.43 0.82 -14.09
C PHE A 479 0.80 1.72 -15.15
N TRP A 480 -0.35 2.32 -14.84
CA TRP A 480 -0.97 3.29 -15.74
C TRP A 480 -0.07 4.51 -15.90
N ASN A 481 -0.06 5.09 -17.11
CA ASN A 481 0.80 6.23 -17.46
C ASN A 481 2.31 5.95 -17.24
N ASP A 482 2.74 4.71 -17.55
CA ASP A 482 4.14 4.24 -17.52
C ASP A 482 4.44 3.52 -18.85
N PRO A 483 4.53 4.24 -19.98
CA PRO A 483 4.45 3.66 -21.33
C PRO A 483 5.59 2.69 -21.67
N ASP A 484 6.76 2.82 -21.04
CA ASP A 484 7.88 1.90 -21.19
C ASP A 484 7.97 0.88 -20.03
N GLY A 485 7.06 0.93 -19.06
CA GLY A 485 7.06 0.09 -17.87
C GLY A 485 8.24 0.34 -16.93
N ARG A 486 8.92 1.49 -17.06
CA ARG A 486 10.14 1.80 -16.31
C ARG A 486 9.86 1.92 -14.83
N ARG A 487 8.82 2.66 -14.42
CA ARG A 487 8.47 2.83 -13.00
C ARG A 487 8.11 1.49 -12.37
N TYR A 488 7.44 0.62 -13.11
CA TYR A 488 7.12 -0.72 -12.64
C TYR A 488 8.39 -1.57 -12.42
N ARG A 489 9.33 -1.57 -13.38
CA ARG A 489 10.61 -2.28 -13.25
C ARG A 489 11.50 -1.73 -12.13
N GLU A 490 11.68 -0.41 -12.07
CA GLU A 490 12.40 0.30 -11.00
C GLU A 490 11.85 -0.01 -9.60
N SER A 491 10.53 -0.20 -9.51
CA SER A 491 9.88 -0.45 -8.22
C SER A 491 10.20 -1.81 -7.61
N TYR A 492 10.33 -2.86 -8.43
CA TYR A 492 10.38 -4.24 -7.90
C TYR A 492 11.44 -5.15 -8.53
N PHE A 493 11.98 -4.85 -9.71
CA PHE A 493 12.75 -5.82 -10.49
C PHE A 493 14.19 -5.39 -10.81
N GLU A 494 14.59 -4.16 -10.48
CA GLU A 494 15.95 -3.68 -10.76
C GLU A 494 17.01 -4.27 -9.83
N MET A 495 16.68 -4.44 -8.55
CA MET A 495 17.65 -4.95 -7.56
C MET A 495 18.03 -6.41 -7.85
N TYR A 496 17.03 -7.23 -8.20
CA TYR A 496 17.20 -8.64 -8.56
C TYR A 496 16.50 -8.90 -9.89
N PRO A 497 17.23 -8.93 -11.02
CA PRO A 497 16.63 -9.10 -12.34
C PRO A 497 15.73 -10.34 -12.42
N GLY A 498 14.48 -10.15 -12.84
CA GLY A 498 13.48 -11.21 -12.97
C GLY A 498 12.83 -11.66 -11.66
N VAL A 499 13.19 -11.06 -10.52
CA VAL A 499 12.68 -11.40 -9.19
C VAL A 499 12.01 -10.18 -8.57
N TRP A 500 10.81 -10.36 -8.03
CA TRP A 500 10.12 -9.28 -7.35
C TRP A 500 10.76 -9.04 -5.99
N ARG A 501 11.31 -7.85 -5.76
CA ARG A 501 11.73 -7.36 -4.45
C ARG A 501 10.66 -6.44 -3.88
N HIS A 502 10.11 -6.78 -2.72
CA HIS A 502 8.97 -6.05 -2.16
C HIS A 502 9.34 -4.78 -1.38
N GLY A 503 10.53 -4.76 -0.77
CA GLY A 503 11.00 -3.62 0.03
C GLY A 503 10.75 -3.72 1.53
N ASP A 504 10.66 -4.96 2.04
CA ASP A 504 10.57 -5.26 3.46
C ASP A 504 11.71 -6.21 3.87
N TRP A 505 12.18 -6.10 5.12
CA TRP A 505 13.05 -7.11 5.73
C TRP A 505 12.19 -8.21 6.33
N ILE A 506 12.47 -9.44 5.94
CA ILE A 506 11.79 -10.64 6.40
C ILE A 506 12.80 -11.68 6.90
N GLU A 507 12.44 -12.41 7.94
CA GLU A 507 13.05 -13.69 8.28
C GLU A 507 12.02 -14.80 8.06
N ILE A 508 12.41 -15.84 7.30
CA ILE A 508 11.66 -17.11 7.28
C ILE A 508 12.28 -18.01 8.33
N THR A 509 11.51 -18.40 9.35
CA THR A 509 12.02 -19.22 10.45
C THR A 509 12.17 -20.69 10.04
N ALA A 510 12.87 -21.48 10.84
CA ALA A 510 12.94 -22.94 10.64
C ALA A 510 11.57 -23.64 10.72
N ARG A 511 10.55 -23.00 11.32
CA ARG A 511 9.16 -23.49 11.35
C ARG A 511 8.38 -23.15 10.07
N GLY A 512 8.95 -22.35 9.17
CA GLY A 512 8.26 -21.86 7.97
C GLY A 512 7.33 -20.67 8.22
N SER A 513 7.29 -20.14 9.44
CA SER A 513 6.68 -18.85 9.79
C SER A 513 7.55 -17.68 9.33
N ALA A 514 7.01 -16.46 9.42
CA ALA A 514 7.69 -15.24 8.98
C ALA A 514 7.72 -14.16 10.06
N ILE A 515 8.81 -13.40 10.13
CA ILE A 515 8.96 -12.20 10.95
C ILE A 515 9.29 -11.04 10.03
N ILE A 516 8.55 -9.94 10.11
CA ILE A 516 8.82 -8.73 9.32
C ILE A 516 9.33 -7.64 10.25
N SER A 517 10.58 -7.22 10.03
CA SER A 517 11.28 -6.21 10.86
C SER A 517 11.15 -4.79 10.30
N GLY A 518 10.24 -4.58 9.35
CA GLY A 518 9.93 -3.29 8.76
C GLY A 518 10.49 -3.09 7.35
N ARG A 519 10.47 -1.84 6.91
CA ARG A 519 10.83 -1.40 5.56
C ARG A 519 12.34 -1.49 5.33
N SER A 520 12.75 -2.17 4.26
CA SER A 520 14.17 -2.30 3.94
C SER A 520 14.77 -1.06 3.31
N ASP A 521 13.95 -0.18 2.74
CA ASP A 521 14.34 1.16 2.30
C ASP A 521 14.43 2.21 3.44
N ALA A 522 13.99 1.86 4.65
CA ALA A 522 14.01 2.73 5.84
C ALA A 522 15.02 2.30 6.91
N THR A 523 15.91 1.33 6.64
CA THR A 523 16.84 0.83 7.66
C THR A 523 17.89 1.85 8.07
N ILE A 524 18.22 1.79 9.35
CA ILE A 524 19.36 2.46 9.95
C ILE A 524 20.63 1.70 9.59
N ASN A 525 21.61 2.37 9.00
CA ASN A 525 22.94 1.79 8.84
C ASN A 525 23.91 2.41 9.85
N ARG A 526 24.44 1.59 10.76
CA ARG A 526 25.44 2.04 11.75
C ARG A 526 26.68 1.16 11.71
N GLY A 527 27.79 1.73 11.25
CA GLY A 527 29.07 1.01 11.17
C GLY A 527 29.04 -0.26 10.31
N GLY A 528 28.23 -0.26 9.24
CA GLY A 528 28.06 -1.40 8.33
C GLY A 528 27.03 -2.45 8.80
N VAL A 529 26.37 -2.23 9.94
CA VAL A 529 25.29 -3.08 10.45
C VAL A 529 23.95 -2.43 10.14
N ARG A 530 23.06 -3.15 9.46
CA ARG A 530 21.69 -2.70 9.16
C ARG A 530 20.77 -3.07 10.32
N ILE A 531 20.05 -2.06 10.82
CA ILE A 531 19.16 -2.15 11.98
C ILE A 531 17.73 -1.86 11.52
N GLY A 532 16.80 -2.76 11.88
CA GLY A 532 15.37 -2.57 11.66
C GLY A 532 14.80 -1.54 12.65
N THR A 533 13.95 -0.63 12.17
CA THR A 533 13.35 0.43 13.01
C THR A 533 12.36 -0.13 14.04
N SER A 534 11.71 -1.26 13.75
CA SER A 534 10.70 -1.88 14.62
C SER A 534 11.25 -2.33 15.97
N GLU A 535 12.50 -2.77 16.04
CA GLU A 535 13.13 -3.22 17.29
C GLU A 535 13.30 -2.05 18.26
N ILE A 536 13.72 -0.89 17.75
CA ILE A 536 13.85 0.35 18.51
C ILE A 536 12.46 0.84 18.95
N TYR A 537 11.47 0.83 18.05
CA TYR A 537 10.10 1.21 18.40
C TYR A 537 9.55 0.35 19.54
N ARG A 538 9.73 -0.97 19.48
CA ARG A 538 9.25 -1.87 20.54
C ARG A 538 9.86 -1.53 21.89
N ALA A 539 11.18 -1.32 21.96
CA ALA A 539 11.86 -0.97 23.21
C ALA A 539 11.37 0.39 23.75
N VAL A 540 11.24 1.39 22.89
CA VAL A 540 10.87 2.75 23.29
C VAL A 540 9.40 2.84 23.74
N LEU A 541 8.48 2.21 23.00
CA LEU A 541 7.05 2.24 23.28
C LEU A 541 6.65 1.40 24.50
N ALA A 542 7.56 0.59 25.03
CA ALA A 542 7.35 -0.11 26.31
C ALA A 542 7.48 0.84 27.53
N LEU A 543 8.00 2.05 27.34
CA LEU A 543 8.09 3.06 28.41
C LEU A 543 6.75 3.81 28.52
N ALA A 544 6.14 3.78 29.70
CA ALA A 544 4.83 4.37 29.94
C ALA A 544 4.73 5.86 29.57
N ASP A 545 5.85 6.60 29.67
CA ASP A 545 5.93 8.02 29.34
C ASP A 545 5.87 8.32 27.83
N VAL A 546 6.16 7.32 26.97
CA VAL A 546 6.24 7.47 25.51
C VAL A 546 4.97 6.93 24.86
N VAL A 547 4.35 7.75 24.02
CA VAL A 547 3.09 7.46 23.31
C VAL A 547 3.34 6.96 21.89
N ASP A 548 4.32 7.55 21.20
CA ASP A 548 4.68 7.20 19.83
C ASP A 548 6.16 7.51 19.58
N ALA A 549 6.75 6.93 18.53
CA ALA A 549 8.15 7.14 18.20
C ALA A 549 8.43 7.04 16.68
N LEU A 550 9.45 7.76 16.23
CA LEU A 550 9.99 7.69 14.87
C LEU A 550 11.51 7.69 14.95
N VAL A 551 12.17 6.78 14.23
CA VAL A 551 13.63 6.65 14.28
C VAL A 551 14.17 6.64 12.86
N VAL A 552 15.24 7.39 12.64
CA VAL A 552 15.92 7.51 11.36
C VAL A 552 17.42 7.58 11.59
N ASP A 553 18.19 7.15 10.62
CA ASP A 553 19.60 7.48 10.50
C ASP A 553 19.79 8.69 9.58
N VAL A 554 20.66 9.61 10.00
CA VAL A 554 21.08 10.75 9.19
C VAL A 554 22.56 10.58 8.87
N ASP A 555 22.86 10.43 7.58
CA ASP A 555 24.23 10.37 7.10
C ASP A 555 24.89 11.75 7.23
N ARG A 556 26.03 11.83 7.92
CA ARG A 556 26.91 13.01 7.89
C ARG A 556 28.24 12.59 7.22
N PRO A 557 28.78 13.39 6.28
CA PRO A 557 30.08 13.09 5.70
C PRO A 557 31.14 12.87 6.78
N GLY A 558 31.83 11.72 6.75
CA GLY A 558 32.86 11.37 7.72
C GLY A 558 32.39 10.71 9.03
N THR A 559 31.09 10.42 9.21
CA THR A 559 30.58 9.71 10.40
C THR A 559 30.04 8.30 10.07
N GLN A 560 29.80 7.48 11.10
CA GLN A 560 29.25 6.12 10.95
C GLN A 560 27.71 6.08 10.79
N GLY A 561 27.07 7.18 10.39
CA GLY A 561 25.61 7.36 10.42
C GLY A 561 25.11 7.67 11.83
N LEU A 562 24.31 8.73 11.99
CA LEU A 562 23.80 9.18 13.28
C LEU A 562 22.35 8.72 13.47
N ILE A 563 22.07 7.95 14.53
CA ILE A 563 20.71 7.51 14.86
C ILE A 563 19.99 8.63 15.63
N ARG A 564 18.91 9.17 15.04
CA ARG A 564 18.00 10.12 15.68
C ARG A 564 16.68 9.45 16.01
N LEU A 565 16.33 9.47 17.30
CA LEU A 565 15.04 8.99 17.79
C LEU A 565 14.16 10.19 18.15
N PHE A 566 12.96 10.22 17.60
CA PHE A 566 11.93 11.18 17.92
C PHE A 566 10.84 10.50 18.75
N VAL A 567 10.42 11.13 19.85
CA VAL A 567 9.41 10.58 20.75
C VAL A 567 8.25 11.55 20.94
N VAL A 568 7.03 11.01 20.94
CA VAL A 568 5.82 11.68 21.41
C VAL A 568 5.60 11.25 22.85
N LEU A 569 5.44 12.21 23.76
CA LEU A 569 5.28 11.94 25.19
C LEU A 569 3.83 12.10 25.63
N ARG A 570 3.47 11.48 26.76
CA ARG A 570 2.16 11.71 27.40
C ARG A 570 1.98 13.20 27.76
N PRO A 571 0.74 13.72 27.73
CA PRO A 571 0.46 15.10 28.13
C PRO A 571 1.05 15.43 29.51
N GLY A 572 1.77 16.55 29.58
CA GLY A 572 2.42 17.01 30.82
C GLY A 572 3.79 16.38 31.13
N ARG A 573 4.26 15.40 30.34
CA ARG A 573 5.62 14.85 30.48
C ARG A 573 6.60 15.63 29.60
N GLU A 574 7.74 15.98 30.19
CA GLU A 574 8.86 16.62 29.50
C GLU A 574 9.98 15.62 29.19
N LEU A 575 10.72 15.87 28.10
CA LEU A 575 11.87 15.05 27.72
C LEU A 575 13.13 15.49 28.48
N ASP A 576 13.17 15.15 29.77
CA ASP A 576 14.30 15.41 30.68
C ASP A 576 15.45 14.39 30.52
N ASP A 577 16.57 14.65 31.18
CA ASP A 577 17.77 13.80 31.13
C ASP A 577 17.52 12.41 31.72
N GLU A 578 16.63 12.30 32.71
CA GLU A 578 16.22 11.04 33.31
C GLU A 578 15.49 10.16 32.30
N LEU A 579 14.50 10.71 31.59
CA LEU A 579 13.76 9.99 30.55
C LEU A 579 14.67 9.64 29.36
N ARG A 580 15.57 10.54 28.95
CA ARG A 580 16.59 10.24 27.93
C ARG A 580 17.48 9.06 28.33
N ALA A 581 17.92 9.02 29.59
CA ALA A 581 18.71 7.91 30.12
C ALA A 581 17.91 6.61 30.18
N ALA A 582 16.64 6.65 30.61
CA ALA A 582 15.74 5.50 30.64
C ALA A 582 15.49 4.93 29.23
N ILE A 583 15.24 5.79 28.24
CA ILE A 583 15.10 5.40 26.83
C ILE A 583 16.37 4.70 26.33
N ARG A 584 17.56 5.31 26.56
CA ARG A 584 18.84 4.71 26.14
C ARG A 584 19.11 3.36 26.82
N ALA A 585 18.79 3.25 28.11
CA ALA A 585 18.94 2.01 28.87
C ALA A 585 18.02 0.92 28.32
N ARG A 586 16.73 1.24 28.15
CA ARG A 586 15.73 0.32 27.60
C ARG A 586 16.11 -0.21 26.21
N ILE A 587 16.52 0.66 25.29
CA ILE A 587 16.97 0.24 23.95
C ILE A 587 18.24 -0.62 24.03
N ARG A 588 19.16 -0.29 24.93
CA ARG A 588 20.39 -1.08 25.12
C ARG A 588 20.08 -2.50 25.61
N ASP A 589 19.17 -2.61 26.57
CA ASP A 589 18.84 -3.85 27.27
C ASP A 589 17.96 -4.77 26.39
N ASP A 590 16.95 -4.21 25.73
CA ASP A 590 16.00 -4.97 24.90
C ASP A 590 16.53 -5.24 23.48
N CYS A 591 17.52 -4.47 23.02
CA CYS A 591 18.15 -4.61 21.71
C CYS A 591 19.67 -4.84 21.84
N SER A 592 20.48 -3.79 21.65
CA SER A 592 21.94 -3.84 21.87
C SER A 592 22.54 -2.43 21.96
N PRO A 593 23.79 -2.27 22.42
CA PRO A 593 24.47 -0.96 22.46
C PRO A 593 24.52 -0.23 21.11
N ARG A 594 24.46 -0.94 19.97
CA ARG A 594 24.46 -0.34 18.63
C ARG A 594 23.14 0.34 18.26
N HIS A 595 22.04 -0.11 18.87
CA HIS A 595 20.69 0.44 18.65
C HIS A 595 20.46 1.76 19.40
N VAL A 596 21.31 2.06 20.38
CA VAL A 596 21.15 3.23 21.24
C VAL A 596 21.25 4.50 20.38
N PRO A 597 20.20 5.35 20.36
CA PRO A 597 20.18 6.55 19.54
C PRO A 597 21.25 7.53 19.99
N ASP A 598 21.83 8.26 19.06
CA ASP A 598 22.81 9.32 19.35
C ASP A 598 22.09 10.55 19.89
N GLU A 599 20.97 10.91 19.27
CA GLU A 599 20.14 12.05 19.63
C GLU A 599 18.69 11.59 19.86
N ILE A 600 18.04 12.19 20.86
CA ILE A 600 16.64 11.93 21.18
C ILE A 600 15.93 13.28 21.22
N ASP A 601 14.85 13.44 20.45
CA ASP A 601 14.12 14.70 20.35
C ASP A 601 12.63 14.47 20.60
N ARG A 602 11.99 15.45 21.23
CA ARG A 602 10.53 15.44 21.41
C ARG A 602 9.86 15.98 20.14
N ILE A 603 8.82 15.30 19.71
CA ILE A 603 7.90 15.76 18.66
C ILE A 603 6.46 15.73 19.19
N ASP A 604 5.59 16.54 18.57
CA ASP A 604 4.18 16.59 18.94
C ASP A 604 3.42 15.38 18.38
N GLU A 605 3.79 14.93 17.18
CA GLU A 605 3.13 13.81 16.49
C GLU A 605 4.07 13.17 15.47
N VAL A 606 4.00 11.84 15.32
CA VAL A 606 4.71 11.10 14.26
C VAL A 606 4.02 11.32 12.90
N PRO A 607 4.74 11.78 11.85
CA PRO A 607 4.14 11.97 10.53
C PRO A 607 3.77 10.63 9.90
N ARG A 608 2.50 10.50 9.52
CA ARG A 608 1.94 9.29 8.89
C ARG A 608 1.24 9.63 7.58
N THR A 609 1.24 8.68 6.64
CA THR A 609 0.36 8.70 5.47
C THR A 609 -1.12 8.64 5.91
N LEU A 610 -2.04 8.96 4.99
CA LEU A 610 -3.47 8.67 5.16
C LEU A 610 -3.76 7.18 5.40
N SER A 611 -2.80 6.28 5.10
CA SER A 611 -2.91 4.86 5.41
C SER A 611 -2.31 4.43 6.75
N GLY A 612 -2.00 5.38 7.63
CA GLY A 612 -1.43 5.14 8.96
C GLY A 612 0.06 4.74 8.97
N LYS A 613 0.68 4.57 7.79
CA LYS A 613 2.10 4.21 7.65
C LYS A 613 3.00 5.38 8.09
N VAL A 614 3.97 5.10 8.97
CA VAL A 614 5.02 6.03 9.41
C VAL A 614 5.85 6.50 8.20
N LEU A 615 6.30 7.75 8.23
CA LEU A 615 7.11 8.35 7.15
C LEU A 615 8.62 8.38 7.47
N GLU A 616 9.24 7.23 7.75
CA GLU A 616 10.69 7.21 8.04
C GLU A 616 11.53 7.73 6.87
N VAL A 617 11.28 7.24 5.65
CA VAL A 617 12.07 7.62 4.46
C VAL A 617 11.92 9.10 4.11
N PRO A 618 10.71 9.70 4.06
CA PRO A 618 10.60 11.14 3.85
C PRO A 618 11.26 11.97 4.96
N VAL A 619 11.11 11.59 6.24
CA VAL A 619 11.78 12.30 7.34
C VAL A 619 13.29 12.22 7.20
N LYS A 620 13.84 11.04 6.93
CA LYS A 620 15.27 10.83 6.66
C LYS A 620 15.76 11.74 5.53
N ARG A 621 15.04 11.80 4.41
CA ARG A 621 15.41 12.65 3.27
C ARG A 621 15.32 14.14 3.56
N ILE A 622 14.32 14.59 4.32
CA ILE A 622 14.24 16.00 4.77
C ILE A 622 15.44 16.35 5.63
N LEU A 623 15.78 15.51 6.61
CA LEU A 623 16.94 15.73 7.47
C LEU A 623 18.26 15.68 6.71
N ALA A 624 18.31 14.92 5.60
CA ALA A 624 19.44 14.87 4.67
C ALA A 624 19.49 16.05 3.67
N GLY A 625 18.54 16.99 3.73
CA GLY A 625 18.58 18.23 2.94
C GLY A 625 17.59 18.32 1.78
N ALA A 626 16.81 17.28 1.49
CA ALA A 626 15.81 17.32 0.42
C ALA A 626 14.69 18.34 0.72
N ALA A 627 14.13 18.93 -0.32
CA ALA A 627 12.99 19.83 -0.16
C ALA A 627 11.73 19.02 0.25
N PRO A 628 10.92 19.49 1.22
CA PRO A 628 9.80 18.70 1.75
C PRO A 628 8.79 18.29 0.67
N ASN A 629 8.53 19.19 -0.29
CA ASN A 629 7.59 18.97 -1.39
C ASN A 629 8.08 17.95 -2.44
N GLU A 630 9.37 17.60 -2.43
CA GLU A 630 9.94 16.59 -3.33
C GLU A 630 9.86 15.16 -2.75
N VAL A 631 9.69 15.05 -1.43
CA VAL A 631 9.80 13.75 -0.72
C VAL A 631 8.48 13.24 -0.16
N ALA A 632 7.50 14.12 0.05
CA ALA A 632 6.16 13.76 0.47
C ALA A 632 5.15 14.80 0.01
N SER A 633 3.99 14.34 -0.50
CA SER A 633 2.85 15.23 -0.72
C SER A 633 2.16 15.49 0.62
N ARG A 634 2.15 16.75 1.07
CA ARG A 634 1.49 17.16 2.31
C ARG A 634 0.03 16.71 2.39
N ASP A 635 -0.67 16.73 1.26
CA ASP A 635 -2.10 16.37 1.17
C ASP A 635 -2.35 14.85 1.23
N SER A 636 -1.29 14.05 1.28
CA SER A 636 -1.35 12.58 1.43
C SER A 636 -1.05 12.11 2.85
N LEU A 637 -0.96 13.04 3.80
CA LEU A 637 -0.61 12.79 5.20
C LEU A 637 -1.83 12.91 6.10
N ALA A 638 -1.87 12.11 7.17
CA ALA A 638 -2.91 12.21 8.19
C ALA A 638 -2.87 13.57 8.90
N ASN A 639 -1.66 14.06 9.23
CA ASN A 639 -1.41 15.41 9.69
C ASN A 639 -0.24 16.05 8.91
N PRO A 640 -0.50 16.99 7.99
CA PRO A 640 0.55 17.65 7.24
C PRO A 640 1.52 18.48 8.08
N ALA A 641 1.06 19.04 9.21
CA ALA A 641 1.87 19.90 10.09
C ALA A 641 2.94 19.11 10.85
N ALA A 642 2.76 17.79 11.01
CA ALA A 642 3.74 16.92 11.66
C ALA A 642 5.11 16.93 10.95
N LEU A 643 5.14 17.19 9.63
CA LEU A 643 6.40 17.32 8.89
C LEU A 643 7.18 18.60 9.22
N ASP A 644 6.51 19.68 9.65
CA ASP A 644 7.12 21.00 9.82
C ASP A 644 8.24 21.00 10.87
N HIS A 645 8.13 20.13 11.88
CA HIS A 645 9.16 19.96 12.89
C HIS A 645 10.51 19.59 12.25
N PHE A 646 10.51 18.63 11.34
CA PHE A 646 11.73 18.12 10.70
C PHE A 646 12.35 19.13 9.74
N VAL A 647 11.52 19.93 9.08
CA VAL A 647 11.97 21.06 8.25
C VAL A 647 12.71 22.08 9.11
N ARG A 648 12.11 22.50 10.24
CA ARG A 648 12.76 23.43 11.19
C ARG A 648 14.02 22.85 11.80
N LEU A 649 14.06 21.54 12.06
CA LEU A 649 15.24 20.88 12.60
C LEU A 649 16.40 20.85 11.58
N ARG A 650 16.10 20.56 10.30
CA ARG A 650 17.06 20.67 9.20
C ARG A 650 17.63 22.10 9.11
N ASP A 651 16.75 23.10 9.06
CA ASP A 651 17.15 24.51 8.85
C ASP A 651 18.05 25.03 10.00
N ARG A 652 17.74 24.63 11.25
CA ARG A 652 18.60 24.92 12.40
C ARG A 652 19.95 24.21 12.32
N SER A 653 19.98 22.96 11.85
CA SER A 653 21.22 22.19 11.69
C SER A 653 22.13 22.81 10.61
N THR A 654 21.56 23.30 9.51
CA THR A 654 22.30 24.02 8.45
C THR A 654 22.82 25.37 8.92
N ALA A 655 22.05 26.12 9.72
CA ALA A 655 22.47 27.40 10.27
C ALA A 655 23.60 27.26 11.31
N ALA A 656 23.56 26.22 12.14
CA ALA A 656 24.61 25.92 13.12
C ALA A 656 25.91 25.43 12.47
N GLY A 657 25.83 24.64 11.38
CA GLY A 657 27.00 24.22 10.60
C GLY A 657 27.74 25.39 9.91
N GLY A 658 27.00 26.44 9.53
CA GLY A 658 27.58 27.66 8.93
C GLY A 658 28.35 28.56 9.93
N GLN A 659 28.12 28.43 11.23
CA GLN A 659 28.81 29.22 12.27
C GLN A 659 30.05 28.51 12.86
N ALA A 660 30.20 27.19 12.66
CA ALA A 660 31.33 26.41 13.16
C ALA A 660 32.54 26.37 12.21
N ALA A 661 32.39 26.84 10.96
CA ALA A 661 33.42 26.78 9.91
C ALA A 661 34.46 27.93 9.96
N THR A 662 34.66 28.57 11.11
CA THR A 662 35.72 29.58 11.33
C THR A 662 36.54 29.26 12.57
N SER A 663 37.23 28.11 12.60
CA SER A 663 38.51 27.93 13.30
C SER A 663 39.04 26.51 13.09
N GLY A 664 40.17 26.39 12.40
CA GLY A 664 40.82 25.11 12.19
C GLY A 664 41.75 25.13 10.98
N LEU A 665 42.96 25.65 11.18
CA LEU A 665 44.03 25.66 10.19
C LEU A 665 44.37 24.23 9.77
N THR A 666 44.06 23.88 8.53
CA THR A 666 44.75 22.87 7.72
C THR A 666 45.07 23.50 6.37
N GLU A 667 46.22 23.13 5.80
CA GLU A 667 46.93 23.85 4.74
C GLU A 667 46.04 24.41 3.60
N PRO A 668 46.05 25.72 3.32
CA PRO A 668 45.00 26.37 2.52
C PRO A 668 44.93 25.92 1.04
N GLY A 669 46.06 25.57 0.44
CA GLY A 669 46.13 25.40 -1.02
C GLY A 669 45.35 24.19 -1.56
N SER A 670 45.52 23.00 -0.97
CA SER A 670 44.94 21.77 -1.56
C SER A 670 43.43 21.60 -1.30
N ALA A 671 42.91 22.19 -0.22
CA ALA A 671 41.48 22.17 0.09
C ALA A 671 40.71 23.16 -0.80
N GLU A 672 41.28 24.34 -1.04
CA GLU A 672 40.71 25.36 -1.92
C GLU A 672 40.73 24.89 -3.38
N ILE A 673 41.82 24.24 -3.84
CA ILE A 673 41.87 23.64 -5.17
C ILE A 673 40.85 22.49 -5.31
N ARG A 674 40.67 21.63 -4.29
CA ARG A 674 39.63 20.57 -4.32
C ARG A 674 38.22 21.13 -4.40
N ALA A 675 37.90 22.12 -3.57
CA ALA A 675 36.59 22.78 -3.62
C ALA A 675 36.34 23.46 -4.98
N ARG A 676 37.38 24.05 -5.58
CA ARG A 676 37.31 24.64 -6.92
C ARG A 676 37.09 23.58 -8.00
N VAL A 677 37.77 22.43 -7.93
CA VAL A 677 37.55 21.31 -8.85
C VAL A 677 36.12 20.78 -8.74
N GLU A 678 35.59 20.59 -7.52
CA GLU A 678 34.22 20.13 -7.32
C GLU A 678 33.18 21.12 -7.87
N ALA A 679 33.40 22.42 -7.70
CA ALA A 679 32.54 23.47 -8.26
C ALA A 679 32.55 23.46 -9.80
N LEU A 680 33.73 23.37 -10.41
CA LEU A 680 33.89 23.28 -11.87
C LEU A 680 33.29 21.99 -12.43
N GLU A 681 33.45 20.85 -11.76
CA GLU A 681 32.80 19.59 -12.17
C GLU A 681 31.27 19.67 -12.10
N SER A 682 30.73 20.44 -11.15
CA SER A 682 29.29 20.70 -11.07
C SER A 682 28.80 21.53 -12.26
N GLU A 683 29.57 22.56 -12.65
CA GLU A 683 29.31 23.39 -13.83
C GLU A 683 29.44 22.58 -15.13
N GLU A 684 30.42 21.69 -15.24
CA GLU A 684 30.59 20.75 -16.35
C GLU A 684 29.35 19.87 -16.50
N ARG A 685 28.88 19.26 -15.40
CA ARG A 685 27.68 18.41 -15.41
C ARG A 685 26.45 19.17 -15.91
N ALA A 686 26.30 20.44 -15.51
CA ALA A 686 25.22 21.30 -15.97
C ALA A 686 25.32 21.62 -17.47
N LEU A 687 26.51 21.95 -17.98
CA LEU A 687 26.75 22.18 -19.40
C LEU A 687 26.56 20.91 -20.23
N SER A 688 26.99 19.75 -19.74
CA SER A 688 26.80 18.45 -20.38
C SER A 688 25.31 18.07 -20.47
N ALA A 689 24.52 18.35 -19.44
CA ALA A 689 23.06 18.18 -19.49
C ALA A 689 22.41 19.16 -20.49
N ARG A 690 22.87 20.42 -20.55
CA ARG A 690 22.39 21.41 -21.54
C ARG A 690 22.72 21.01 -22.97
N ARG A 691 23.94 20.51 -23.22
CA ARG A 691 24.37 20.01 -24.52
C ARG A 691 23.52 18.84 -25.00
N ARG A 692 23.23 17.86 -24.13
CA ARG A 692 22.33 16.73 -24.45
C ARG A 692 20.95 17.22 -24.90
N ARG A 693 20.35 18.18 -24.18
CA ARG A 693 19.06 18.77 -24.57
C ARG A 693 19.11 19.51 -25.91
N LEU A 694 20.22 20.19 -26.23
CA LEU A 694 20.41 20.84 -27.52
C LEU A 694 20.54 19.79 -28.64
N HIS A 695 21.31 18.73 -28.40
CA HIS A 695 21.52 17.61 -29.31
C HIS A 695 20.20 16.91 -29.67
N ASP A 696 19.42 16.50 -28.66
CA ASP A 696 18.13 15.83 -28.85
C ASP A 696 17.16 16.70 -29.67
N ARG A 697 17.23 18.02 -29.48
CA ARG A 697 16.38 18.99 -30.17
C ARG A 697 16.83 19.26 -31.60
N ILE A 698 18.14 19.21 -31.89
CA ILE A 698 18.68 19.26 -33.25
C ILE A 698 18.29 17.99 -34.00
N ASP A 699 18.44 16.82 -33.39
CA ASP A 699 18.08 15.53 -33.99
C ASP A 699 16.58 15.42 -34.27
N PHE A 700 15.73 15.90 -33.36
CA PHE A 700 14.29 15.99 -33.58
C PHE A 700 13.93 16.89 -34.79
N LEU A 701 14.60 18.03 -34.94
CA LEU A 701 14.36 18.94 -36.06
C LEU A 701 14.89 18.37 -37.38
N ARG A 702 15.97 17.58 -37.36
CA ARG A 702 16.46 16.86 -38.55
C ARG A 702 15.55 15.69 -38.95
N GLY A 703 14.95 15.01 -37.98
CA GLY A 703 14.06 13.87 -38.20
C GLY A 703 12.64 14.23 -38.68
N SER A 704 12.21 15.49 -38.51
CA SER A 704 10.85 15.94 -38.84
C SER A 704 10.65 16.36 -40.31
N GLY A 705 11.67 16.23 -41.18
CA GLY A 705 11.53 16.33 -42.65
C GLY A 705 11.19 17.73 -43.22
N GLY A 706 11.26 18.79 -42.41
CA GLY A 706 10.94 20.16 -42.82
C GLY A 706 12.11 20.88 -43.49
N GLY A 707 12.08 20.99 -44.82
CA GLY A 707 13.02 21.80 -45.62
C GLY A 707 12.65 23.29 -45.72
N ASP A 708 11.75 23.79 -44.87
CA ASP A 708 11.36 25.20 -44.88
C ASP A 708 12.45 26.10 -44.26
N GLU A 709 12.48 27.35 -44.74
CA GLU A 709 13.50 28.34 -44.38
C GLU A 709 13.52 28.66 -42.87
N GLN A 710 12.36 28.55 -42.22
CA GLN A 710 12.22 28.79 -40.78
C GLN A 710 12.85 27.67 -39.94
N THR A 711 12.73 26.42 -40.37
CA THR A 711 13.33 25.24 -39.75
C THR A 711 14.84 25.24 -39.92
N LEU A 712 15.35 25.59 -41.11
CA LEU A 712 16.79 25.74 -41.38
C LEU A 712 17.43 26.85 -40.54
N SER A 713 16.77 28.01 -40.40
CA SER A 713 17.23 29.10 -39.54
C SER A 713 17.29 28.70 -38.07
N ARG A 714 16.28 27.95 -37.59
CA ARG A 714 16.22 27.44 -36.22
C ARG A 714 17.28 26.37 -35.94
N LEU A 715 17.55 25.48 -36.91
CA LEU A 715 18.64 24.50 -36.84
C LEU A 715 20.00 25.19 -36.74
N ALA A 716 20.28 26.16 -37.62
CA ALA A 716 21.55 26.90 -37.61
C ALA A 716 21.81 27.60 -36.26
N ARG A 717 20.77 28.16 -35.63
CA ARG A 717 20.88 28.77 -34.30
C ARG A 717 21.20 27.73 -33.21
N LEU A 718 20.48 26.61 -33.20
CA LEU A 718 20.69 25.56 -32.19
C LEU A 718 22.07 24.89 -32.33
N GLU A 719 22.55 24.68 -33.56
CA GLU A 719 23.92 24.20 -33.80
C GLU A 719 24.99 25.22 -33.40
N GLY A 720 24.69 26.51 -33.53
CA GLY A 720 25.52 27.59 -32.95
C GLY A 720 25.62 27.48 -31.43
N GLU A 721 24.47 27.39 -30.74
CA GLU A 721 24.40 27.22 -29.29
C GLU A 721 25.07 25.92 -28.80
N GLU A 722 24.93 24.81 -29.53
CA GLU A 722 25.59 23.54 -29.18
C GLU A 722 27.12 23.63 -29.32
N ARG A 723 27.61 24.35 -30.34
CA ARG A 723 29.05 24.64 -30.51
C ARG A 723 29.59 25.48 -29.36
N GLU A 724 28.91 26.56 -29.00
CA GLU A 724 29.31 27.42 -27.87
C GLU A 724 29.37 26.63 -26.54
N VAL A 725 28.35 25.83 -26.25
CA VAL A 725 28.34 24.97 -25.04
C VAL A 725 29.47 23.93 -25.09
N SER A 726 29.79 23.40 -26.27
CA SER A 726 30.90 22.46 -26.45
C SER A 726 32.26 23.12 -26.24
N ASP A 727 32.42 24.37 -26.67
CA ASP A 727 33.63 25.18 -26.43
C ASP A 727 33.81 25.52 -24.96
N SER A 728 32.75 25.99 -24.28
CA SER A 728 32.78 26.24 -22.83
C SER A 728 33.16 24.99 -22.05
N ARG A 729 32.64 23.81 -22.44
CA ARG A 729 32.98 22.54 -21.80
C ARG A 729 34.44 22.15 -22.01
N ARG A 730 35.00 22.37 -23.21
CA ARG A 730 36.42 22.13 -23.49
C ARG A 730 37.32 23.02 -22.61
N ALA A 731 36.97 24.30 -22.47
CA ALA A 731 37.69 25.22 -21.59
C ALA A 731 37.63 24.75 -20.12
N LEU A 732 36.46 24.31 -19.66
CA LEU A 732 36.26 23.83 -18.29
C LEU A 732 37.05 22.55 -18.00
N HIS A 733 37.07 21.59 -18.94
CA HIS A 733 37.91 20.40 -18.81
C HIS A 733 39.40 20.76 -18.72
N ALA A 734 39.88 21.71 -19.53
CA ALA A 734 41.28 22.16 -19.45
C ALA A 734 41.61 22.80 -18.10
N GLU A 735 40.69 23.58 -17.51
CA GLU A 735 40.83 24.16 -16.16
C GLU A 735 40.83 23.08 -15.06
N ILE A 736 39.90 22.12 -15.14
CA ILE A 736 39.84 20.98 -14.20
C ILE A 736 41.12 20.13 -14.27
N ASP A 737 41.60 19.81 -15.47
CA ASP A 737 42.81 19.00 -15.65
C ASP A 737 44.06 19.73 -15.14
N ALA A 738 44.15 21.05 -15.34
CA ALA A 738 45.24 21.87 -14.80
C ALA A 738 45.24 21.88 -13.26
N LEU A 739 44.08 22.02 -12.63
CA LEU A 739 43.92 22.00 -11.17
C LEU A 739 44.19 20.62 -10.58
N ARG A 740 43.81 19.55 -11.28
CA ARG A 740 44.15 18.16 -10.89
C ARG A 740 45.65 17.91 -10.96
N ALA A 741 46.34 18.37 -12.01
CA ALA A 741 47.79 18.29 -12.12
C ALA A 741 48.51 19.15 -11.06
N GLU A 742 47.88 20.23 -10.57
CA GLU A 742 48.36 21.00 -9.42
C GLU A 742 48.18 20.24 -8.10
N LEU A 743 47.02 19.61 -7.88
CA LEU A 743 46.78 18.71 -6.74
C LEU A 743 47.75 17.53 -6.68
N GLU A 744 48.08 16.94 -7.83
CA GLU A 744 49.07 15.85 -7.92
C GLU A 744 50.48 16.31 -7.53
N ARG A 745 50.86 17.55 -7.89
CA ARG A 745 52.14 18.16 -7.46
C ARG A 745 52.18 18.45 -5.97
N TYR A 746 51.05 18.83 -5.37
CA TYR A 746 50.91 18.96 -3.91
C TYR A 746 50.98 17.63 -3.16
N ALA A 747 50.58 16.52 -3.79
CA ALA A 747 50.63 15.19 -3.18
C ALA A 747 52.02 14.51 -3.28
N ALA A 748 52.91 15.03 -4.13
CA ALA A 748 54.23 14.45 -4.41
C ALA A 748 55.41 15.17 -3.70
N GLY A 749 55.17 16.33 -3.07
CA GLY A 749 56.12 17.07 -2.24
C GLY A 749 55.75 17.02 -0.77
#